data_AF-A0A372YVW6-F1
#
_entry.id   AF-A0A372YVW6-F1
#
_cell.length_a   1.000
_cell.length_b   1.000
_cell.length_c   1.000
_cell.angle_alpha   90.00
_cell.angle_beta   90.00
_cell.angle_gamma   90.00
#
_symmetry.space_group_name_H-M   'P 1'
#
loop_
_entity.id
_entity.type
_entity.pdbx_description
1 polymer ?
#
loop_
_entity_poly.entity_id
_entity_poly.type
_entity_poly.pdbx_seq_one_letter_code
_entity_poly.pdbx_strand_id
1 'polypeptide(L)'
;IDTQEDDWHHFLAGINEENSWYNLKKEEVFRTPALALTYSDEGMSGCSRKFHQWARLHKLANGNTPRKILLNSWEGVYFDINEQGMDQMMGDIAAMGGELFVMDDGWFGDKYPRKNDSYALGDWTVDKTKLPGGLQSLLDNARKHGIRFGIWLEPEMANTKSELYEKHPEWIIKAPEREVVCARGGTQVVLDLSNPQVQDFIVQTVDELMNSYPDIDYIKWDANMSIITQGSQYLTKDNQSHLNIEYHRGFENVCRRIRASYPQLTIQACASGGGRVNYGVLPYFDEFWTSDNTDALQRIYIQWGTSYFFPAIGMGAHISASPNHQTSRSVPLKFRIDVAMSGRLGMEIQPKNMTEEEKALCRNAIAEYKTIRPVVQFGDIYRLLSPYDKQGAASLMYVSPEKDKAVFYWWKTEHFCNRHLPRVKMAGLAPDKYYKVHELNRIDTEPLKFEGKSFSGAYLNDNGLEIPSTHRVEPSKQNEYASRVLYLEKVTPSFSDNRIEQRPPLRVLCLGNSITRHEYKADIEWFSEWGMAASKEENDYCHQLEKMLSQNRPGTVVTPLNIAYWERNLNCNIDSLIGTHVTDKDVIVIRLGENVQDKEAFKSGILRLVEYCKRKADKVVITGCFWKDEEKERAIINAAHMHGLTFIPIDWIDRLYNSRPKVGDTLYDIHGKPYTVTKDFIIAHPDDEGMKKIAEAIYRVL
;
A
#
# COMPACT_ATOMS: atom_id res chain seq x y z
N ILE A 1 -17.77 16.35 20.03
CA ILE A 1 -19.10 15.96 19.48
C ILE A 1 -20.04 16.09 20.65
N ASP A 2 -20.74 17.21 20.74
CA ASP A 2 -21.82 17.35 21.71
C ASP A 2 -22.99 16.53 21.19
N THR A 3 -23.18 15.35 21.75
CA THR A 3 -24.35 14.52 21.45
C THR A 3 -25.51 15.06 22.27
N GLN A 4 -26.43 15.76 21.62
CA GLN A 4 -27.74 16.03 22.20
C GLN A 4 -28.54 14.70 22.28
N GLU A 5 -29.59 14.66 23.10
CA GLU A 5 -30.43 13.46 23.30
C GLU A 5 -31.38 13.15 22.13
N ASP A 6 -31.06 13.61 20.91
CA ASP A 6 -31.84 13.36 19.70
C ASP A 6 -31.26 12.22 18.84
N ASP A 7 -32.09 11.59 18.01
CA ASP A 7 -31.71 10.49 17.11
C ASP A 7 -30.82 10.96 15.92
N TRP A 8 -30.21 12.13 16.01
CA TRP A 8 -29.46 12.79 14.94
C TRP A 8 -28.01 13.06 15.33
N HIS A 9 -27.13 13.10 14.33
CA HIS A 9 -25.75 13.52 14.52
C HIS A 9 -25.49 14.81 13.72
N HIS A 10 -25.17 15.89 14.43
CA HIS A 10 -24.75 17.14 13.83
C HIS A 10 -23.23 17.17 13.66
N PHE A 11 -22.78 17.32 12.41
CA PHE A 11 -21.37 17.46 12.07
C PHE A 11 -21.11 18.88 11.58
N LEU A 12 -20.25 19.60 12.29
CA LEU A 12 -19.82 20.95 11.95
C LEU A 12 -18.30 20.92 11.68
N ALA A 13 -17.89 21.53 10.56
CA ALA A 13 -16.49 21.67 10.19
C ALA A 13 -16.28 22.99 9.46
N GLY A 14 -15.26 23.74 9.86
CA GLY A 14 -14.97 25.06 9.32
C GLY A 14 -13.88 25.78 10.11
N ILE A 15 -13.78 27.08 9.88
CA ILE A 15 -12.91 27.96 10.66
C ILE A 15 -13.44 28.00 12.11
N ASN A 16 -12.54 27.88 13.10
CA ASN A 16 -12.90 27.98 14.51
C ASN A 16 -13.53 29.35 14.82
N GLU A 17 -14.76 29.35 15.33
CA GLU A 17 -15.59 30.51 15.61
C GLU A 17 -15.08 31.39 16.77
N GLU A 18 -14.32 30.85 17.72
CA GLU A 18 -13.92 31.55 18.94
C GLU A 18 -13.06 32.80 18.66
N ASN A 19 -12.27 32.80 17.58
CA ASN A 19 -11.33 33.88 17.24
C ASN A 19 -11.41 34.31 15.75
N SER A 20 -12.62 34.23 15.17
CA SER A 20 -12.82 34.43 13.72
C SER A 20 -14.03 35.30 13.35
N TRP A 21 -14.42 36.22 14.25
CA TRP A 21 -15.45 37.21 13.94
C TRP A 21 -15.01 38.07 12.74
N TYR A 22 -15.85 38.15 11.71
CA TYR A 22 -15.50 38.81 10.45
C TYR A 22 -16.53 39.88 10.08
N ASN A 23 -16.05 41.09 9.79
CA ASN A 23 -16.87 42.20 9.34
C ASN A 23 -16.92 42.17 7.82
N LEU A 24 -18.09 41.81 7.27
CA LEU A 24 -18.30 41.73 5.83
C LEU A 24 -18.94 43.02 5.33
N LYS A 25 -18.29 43.72 4.39
CA LYS A 25 -18.88 44.92 3.80
C LYS A 25 -20.06 44.55 2.90
N LYS A 26 -20.93 45.54 2.63
CA LYS A 26 -22.01 45.38 1.66
C LYS A 26 -21.42 44.90 0.32
N GLU A 27 -22.05 43.89 -0.28
CA GLU A 27 -21.66 43.26 -1.57
C GLU A 27 -20.34 42.47 -1.54
N GLU A 28 -19.64 42.37 -0.39
CA GLU A 28 -18.45 41.54 -0.25
C GLU A 28 -18.83 40.06 -0.10
N VAL A 29 -18.05 39.17 -0.72
CA VAL A 29 -18.27 37.72 -0.68
C VAL A 29 -17.24 37.07 0.23
N PHE A 30 -17.71 36.48 1.33
CA PHE A 30 -16.88 35.62 2.17
C PHE A 30 -17.00 34.16 1.73
N ARG A 31 -15.87 33.55 1.32
CA ARG A 31 -15.81 32.11 0.99
C ARG A 31 -15.13 31.36 2.13
N THR A 32 -15.79 30.31 2.62
CA THR A 32 -15.22 29.39 3.61
C THR A 32 -14.29 28.38 2.93
N PRO A 33 -13.34 27.77 3.66
CA PRO A 33 -12.56 26.64 3.17
C PRO A 33 -13.46 25.47 2.75
N ALA A 34 -13.00 24.69 1.78
CA ALA A 34 -13.70 23.48 1.36
C ALA A 34 -13.49 22.35 2.37
N LEU A 35 -14.56 21.61 2.66
CA LEU A 35 -14.51 20.36 3.40
C LEU A 35 -14.43 19.18 2.42
N ALA A 36 -13.46 18.29 2.62
CA ALA A 36 -13.38 17.05 1.85
C ALA A 36 -14.03 15.90 2.64
N LEU A 37 -15.00 15.24 2.02
CA LEU A 37 -15.72 14.10 2.60
C LEU A 37 -15.55 12.88 1.71
N THR A 38 -15.47 11.70 2.33
CA THR A 38 -15.44 10.42 1.63
C THR A 38 -16.27 9.39 2.38
N TYR A 39 -16.68 8.36 1.67
CA TYR A 39 -17.43 7.23 2.22
C TYR A 39 -16.84 5.93 1.69
N SER A 40 -16.86 4.88 2.50
CA SER A 40 -16.40 3.54 2.13
C SER A 40 -17.22 2.48 2.84
N ASP A 41 -17.69 1.51 2.07
CA ASP A 41 -18.26 0.23 2.52
C ASP A 41 -17.16 -0.80 2.88
N GLU A 42 -15.91 -0.55 2.49
CA GLU A 42 -14.73 -1.38 2.83
C GLU A 42 -13.99 -0.93 4.11
N GLY A 43 -14.65 -0.18 4.99
CA GLY A 43 -14.06 0.34 6.23
C GLY A 43 -13.04 1.48 6.03
N MET A 44 -12.28 1.82 7.09
CA MET A 44 -11.42 3.01 7.13
C MET A 44 -10.30 2.99 6.07
N SER A 45 -9.76 1.82 5.72
CA SER A 45 -8.73 1.71 4.68
C SER A 45 -9.26 2.08 3.29
N GLY A 46 -10.52 1.78 2.98
CA GLY A 46 -11.14 2.24 1.73
C GLY A 46 -11.29 3.76 1.68
N CYS A 47 -11.64 4.40 2.80
CA CYS A 47 -11.64 5.88 2.89
C CYS A 47 -10.24 6.46 2.63
N SER A 48 -9.20 5.92 3.27
CA SER A 48 -7.82 6.39 3.07
C SER A 48 -7.36 6.25 1.63
N ARG A 49 -7.60 5.11 0.96
CA ARG A 49 -7.21 4.94 -0.45
C ARG A 49 -7.86 5.98 -1.36
N LYS A 50 -9.16 6.27 -1.16
CA LYS A 50 -9.87 7.34 -1.90
C LYS A 50 -9.25 8.70 -1.65
N PHE A 51 -8.95 9.05 -0.38
CA PHE A 51 -8.27 10.30 -0.05
C PHE A 51 -6.86 10.36 -0.64
N HIS A 52 -6.10 9.28 -0.60
CA HIS A 52 -4.73 9.22 -1.11
C HIS A 52 -4.68 9.42 -2.61
N GLN A 53 -5.58 8.74 -3.35
CA GLN A 53 -5.70 8.93 -4.79
C GLN A 53 -6.11 10.37 -5.13
N TRP A 54 -7.17 10.89 -4.50
CA TRP A 54 -7.61 12.27 -4.70
C TRP A 54 -6.52 13.28 -4.37
N ALA A 55 -5.77 13.06 -3.28
CA ALA A 55 -4.70 13.94 -2.86
C ALA A 55 -3.57 14.00 -3.89
N ARG A 56 -3.09 12.85 -4.36
CA ARG A 56 -2.03 12.79 -5.39
C ARG A 56 -2.45 13.49 -6.69
N LEU A 57 -3.72 13.37 -7.07
CA LEU A 57 -4.25 13.97 -8.30
C LEU A 57 -4.56 15.46 -8.18
N HIS A 58 -4.94 15.95 -6.99
CA HIS A 58 -5.59 17.27 -6.88
C HIS A 58 -5.13 18.15 -5.72
N LYS A 59 -4.49 17.60 -4.69
CA LYS A 59 -4.16 18.34 -3.46
C LYS A 59 -2.72 18.27 -3.02
N LEU A 60 -1.85 17.61 -3.78
CA LEU A 60 -0.42 17.58 -3.55
C LEU A 60 0.27 18.11 -4.80
N ALA A 61 1.16 19.09 -4.65
CA ALA A 61 1.94 19.57 -5.78
C ALA A 61 2.77 18.41 -6.37
N ASN A 62 2.73 18.26 -7.69
CA ASN A 62 3.42 17.18 -8.39
C ASN A 62 3.19 15.79 -7.77
N GLY A 63 1.97 15.49 -7.29
CA GLY A 63 1.66 14.29 -6.52
C GLY A 63 1.81 12.95 -7.25
N ASN A 64 2.15 12.98 -8.55
CA ASN A 64 2.44 11.82 -9.39
C ASN A 64 3.93 11.72 -9.78
N THR A 65 4.80 12.57 -9.25
CA THR A 65 6.24 12.58 -9.56
C THR A 65 7.02 11.87 -8.45
N PRO A 66 7.81 10.82 -8.74
CA PRO A 66 8.57 10.12 -7.70
C PRO A 66 9.49 11.06 -6.93
N ARG A 67 9.53 10.92 -5.61
CA ARG A 67 10.35 11.77 -4.72
C ARG A 67 11.77 11.22 -4.62
N LYS A 68 12.73 12.17 -4.58
CA LYS A 68 14.16 11.89 -4.45
C LYS A 68 14.49 11.42 -3.03
N ILE A 69 15.43 10.49 -2.92
CA ILE A 69 15.98 10.06 -1.64
C ILE A 69 17.03 11.08 -1.22
N LEU A 70 16.82 11.73 -0.08
CA LEU A 70 17.65 12.85 0.36
C LEU A 70 18.43 12.57 1.64
N LEU A 71 19.54 13.29 1.83
CA LEU A 71 20.19 13.49 3.12
C LEU A 71 19.97 14.95 3.55
N ASN A 72 19.39 15.15 4.73
CA ASN A 72 19.28 16.46 5.37
C ASN A 72 20.41 16.63 6.41
N SER A 73 21.00 17.82 6.47
CA SER A 73 22.15 18.09 7.35
C SER A 73 21.82 18.29 8.84
N TRP A 74 20.55 18.57 9.20
CA TRP A 74 20.15 19.07 10.52
C TRP A 74 20.66 18.20 11.68
N GLU A 75 20.12 17.00 11.91
CA GLU A 75 20.59 16.15 13.02
C GLU A 75 22.04 15.66 12.83
N GLY A 76 22.64 15.86 11.65
CA GLY A 76 24.04 15.51 11.38
C GLY A 76 25.06 16.55 11.86
N VAL A 77 24.69 17.83 11.92
CA VAL A 77 25.62 18.92 12.32
C VAL A 77 24.99 20.05 13.15
N TYR A 78 23.66 20.12 13.22
CA TYR A 78 22.91 21.27 13.76
C TYR A 78 23.48 22.59 13.18
N PHE A 79 23.88 23.52 14.04
CA PHE A 79 24.44 24.81 13.61
C PHE A 79 25.95 24.78 13.27
N ASP A 80 26.64 23.64 13.48
CA ASP A 80 28.08 23.45 13.20
C ASP A 80 28.36 23.23 11.70
N ILE A 81 27.81 24.11 10.89
CA ILE A 81 27.91 24.08 9.43
C ILE A 81 29.23 24.71 8.98
N ASN A 82 29.91 24.03 8.06
CA ASN A 82 31.02 24.57 7.29
C ASN A 82 31.05 23.95 5.88
N GLU A 83 31.59 24.69 4.91
CA GLU A 83 31.56 24.28 3.49
C GLU A 83 32.18 22.90 3.23
N GLN A 84 33.31 22.58 3.87
CA GLN A 84 33.99 21.29 3.71
C GLN A 84 33.15 20.12 4.24
N GLY A 85 32.50 20.30 5.39
CA GLY A 85 31.60 19.31 5.97
C GLY A 85 30.42 19.01 5.05
N MET A 86 29.92 20.01 4.33
CA MET A 86 28.81 19.84 3.40
C MET A 86 29.24 19.11 2.13
N ASP A 87 30.40 19.43 1.54
CA ASP A 87 30.98 18.66 0.42
C ASP A 87 31.18 17.19 0.81
N GLN A 88 31.66 16.93 2.03
CA GLN A 88 31.81 15.57 2.56
C GLN A 88 30.46 14.83 2.67
N MET A 89 29.44 15.45 3.28
CA MET A 89 28.12 14.82 3.41
C MET A 89 27.46 14.58 2.04
N MET A 90 27.64 15.48 1.07
CA MET A 90 27.19 15.30 -0.32
C MET A 90 27.89 14.10 -0.98
N GLY A 91 29.21 13.97 -0.81
CA GLY A 91 29.97 12.82 -1.30
C GLY A 91 29.51 11.51 -0.67
N ASP A 92 29.25 11.50 0.64
CA ASP A 92 28.81 10.30 1.35
C ASP A 92 27.41 9.83 0.92
N ILE A 93 26.44 10.75 0.80
CA ILE A 93 25.10 10.38 0.34
C ILE A 93 25.11 9.94 -1.13
N ALA A 94 25.89 10.61 -1.98
CA ALA A 94 26.06 10.21 -3.38
C ALA A 94 26.66 8.81 -3.47
N ALA A 95 27.70 8.51 -2.68
CA ALA A 95 28.30 7.18 -2.63
C ALA A 95 27.29 6.11 -2.19
N MET A 96 26.43 6.40 -1.20
CA MET A 96 25.35 5.48 -0.80
C MET A 96 24.20 5.39 -1.83
N GLY A 97 24.20 6.21 -2.88
CA GLY A 97 23.22 6.20 -3.96
C GLY A 97 22.02 7.11 -3.75
N GLY A 98 22.07 8.04 -2.78
CA GLY A 98 21.05 9.08 -2.63
C GLY A 98 21.07 10.06 -3.82
N GLU A 99 20.04 10.92 -3.88
CA GLU A 99 19.74 11.72 -5.07
C GLU A 99 19.74 13.23 -4.79
N LEU A 100 19.68 13.62 -3.52
CA LEU A 100 19.52 15.02 -3.08
C LEU A 100 20.23 15.24 -1.74
N PHE A 101 20.92 16.36 -1.60
CA PHE A 101 21.39 16.87 -0.30
C PHE A 101 20.63 18.14 0.06
N VAL A 102 20.16 18.25 1.31
CA VAL A 102 19.45 19.42 1.82
C VAL A 102 20.28 20.07 2.92
N MET A 103 20.72 21.31 2.67
CA MET A 103 21.29 22.17 3.69
C MET A 103 20.18 22.72 4.58
N ASP A 104 20.19 22.35 5.85
CA ASP A 104 19.18 22.80 6.83
C ASP A 104 19.57 24.14 7.51
N ASP A 105 18.92 24.51 8.63
CA ASP A 105 19.07 25.80 9.31
C ASP A 105 20.54 26.13 9.69
N GLY A 106 20.92 27.40 9.57
CA GLY A 106 22.23 27.90 9.96
C GLY A 106 23.12 28.47 8.83
N TRP A 107 22.65 28.48 7.59
CA TRP A 107 23.42 28.96 6.42
C TRP A 107 23.39 30.49 6.20
N PHE A 108 22.58 31.22 6.97
CA PHE A 108 22.22 32.63 6.70
C PHE A 108 22.55 33.57 7.87
N GLY A 109 22.44 34.87 7.59
CA GLY A 109 22.72 35.99 8.49
C GLY A 109 24.15 36.53 8.34
N ASP A 110 24.27 37.86 8.17
CA ASP A 110 25.57 38.56 8.10
C ASP A 110 25.83 39.32 9.41
N LYS A 111 25.18 40.47 9.63
CA LYS A 111 25.30 41.25 10.88
C LYS A 111 24.93 40.41 12.11
N TYR A 112 23.85 39.62 12.00
CA TYR A 112 23.41 38.67 12.99
C TYR A 112 23.52 37.25 12.41
N PRO A 113 24.64 36.54 12.55
CA PRO A 113 24.79 35.20 11.97
C PRO A 113 23.97 34.16 12.72
N ARG A 114 23.35 33.22 11.98
CA ARG A 114 22.53 32.11 12.51
C ARG A 114 23.37 31.04 13.20
N LYS A 115 23.91 31.37 14.37
CA LYS A 115 24.74 30.46 15.20
C LYS A 115 23.93 29.56 16.13
N ASN A 116 22.70 29.96 16.41
CA ASN A 116 21.69 29.20 17.14
C ASN A 116 20.30 29.74 16.75
N ASP A 117 19.24 29.27 17.42
CA ASP A 117 17.86 29.61 17.12
C ASP A 117 17.43 31.04 17.53
N SER A 118 18.34 31.85 18.09
CA SER A 118 18.04 33.17 18.66
C SER A 118 18.35 34.37 17.74
N TYR A 119 18.83 34.15 16.51
CA TYR A 119 19.29 35.21 15.60
C TYR A 119 18.90 34.96 14.14
N ALA A 120 18.89 36.02 13.34
CA ALA A 120 18.92 35.98 11.87
C ALA A 120 17.66 35.54 11.11
N LEU A 121 16.60 35.00 11.74
CA LEU A 121 15.36 34.76 10.99
C LEU A 121 14.87 36.09 10.41
N GLY A 122 14.59 36.08 9.11
CA GLY A 122 14.32 37.28 8.31
C GLY A 122 15.52 37.80 7.51
N ASP A 123 16.75 37.39 7.84
CA ASP A 123 17.98 37.84 7.17
C ASP A 123 18.55 36.73 6.27
N TRP A 124 17.93 36.53 5.10
CA TRP A 124 18.22 35.42 4.18
C TRP A 124 19.49 35.61 3.30
N THR A 125 20.50 36.29 3.84
CA THR A 125 21.81 36.48 3.20
C THR A 125 22.76 35.37 3.65
N VAL A 126 23.54 34.80 2.74
CA VAL A 126 24.47 33.70 3.05
C VAL A 126 25.56 34.13 4.05
N ASP A 127 25.76 33.36 5.11
CA ASP A 127 26.88 33.52 6.05
C ASP A 127 28.19 33.02 5.42
N LYS A 128 28.95 33.95 4.82
CA LYS A 128 30.23 33.65 4.16
C LYS A 128 31.35 33.27 5.14
N THR A 129 31.15 33.42 6.45
CA THR A 129 32.11 32.92 7.44
C THR A 129 32.03 31.40 7.52
N LYS A 130 30.83 30.83 7.44
CA LYS A 130 30.61 29.37 7.40
C LYS A 130 30.79 28.80 5.99
N LEU A 131 30.39 29.56 4.98
CA LEU A 131 30.36 29.17 3.57
C LEU A 131 31.14 30.16 2.70
N PRO A 132 32.49 30.13 2.71
CA PRO A 132 33.33 31.11 2.00
C PRO A 132 33.03 31.23 0.49
N GLY A 133 32.69 30.13 -0.17
CA GLY A 133 32.27 30.08 -1.58
C GLY A 133 30.77 30.32 -1.80
N GLY A 134 30.01 30.53 -0.72
CA GLY A 134 28.57 30.75 -0.72
C GLY A 134 27.77 29.55 -1.23
N LEU A 135 26.49 29.77 -1.54
CA LEU A 135 25.61 28.70 -2.06
C LEU A 135 26.07 28.18 -3.43
N GLN A 136 26.77 28.98 -4.24
CA GLN A 136 27.28 28.52 -5.53
C GLN A 136 28.30 27.38 -5.36
N SER A 137 29.20 27.46 -4.37
CA SER A 137 30.14 26.37 -4.07
C SER A 137 29.41 25.09 -3.67
N LEU A 138 28.31 25.19 -2.91
CA LEU A 138 27.49 24.04 -2.53
C LEU A 138 26.78 23.41 -3.75
N LEU A 139 26.25 24.22 -4.66
CA LEU A 139 25.68 23.75 -5.93
C LEU A 139 26.75 23.04 -6.77
N ASP A 140 27.95 23.61 -6.85
CA ASP A 140 29.07 23.02 -7.59
C ASP A 140 29.51 21.68 -6.99
N ASN A 141 29.53 21.57 -5.66
CA ASN A 141 29.81 20.31 -4.97
C ASN A 141 28.72 19.26 -5.21
N ALA A 142 27.43 19.65 -5.17
CA ALA A 142 26.35 18.74 -5.51
C ALA A 142 26.47 18.21 -6.96
N ARG A 143 26.79 19.11 -7.91
CA ARG A 143 27.05 18.75 -9.33
C ARG A 143 28.26 17.83 -9.47
N LYS A 144 29.36 18.11 -8.77
CA LYS A 144 30.57 17.28 -8.70
C LYS A 144 30.27 15.85 -8.26
N HIS A 145 29.35 15.67 -7.30
CA HIS A 145 28.93 14.35 -6.80
C HIS A 145 27.75 13.74 -7.56
N GLY A 146 27.18 14.45 -8.55
CA GLY A 146 26.08 13.95 -9.37
C GLY A 146 24.72 13.89 -8.67
N ILE A 147 24.52 14.68 -7.62
CA ILE A 147 23.25 14.77 -6.86
C ILE A 147 22.64 16.17 -6.98
N ARG A 148 21.38 16.31 -6.58
CA ARG A 148 20.72 17.62 -6.48
C ARG A 148 21.00 18.29 -5.14
N PHE A 149 20.74 19.59 -5.09
CA PHE A 149 20.88 20.40 -3.88
C PHE A 149 19.53 21.02 -3.50
N GLY A 150 19.27 21.07 -2.20
CA GLY A 150 18.14 21.75 -1.61
C GLY A 150 18.54 22.55 -0.39
N ILE A 151 17.64 23.43 0.06
CA ILE A 151 17.92 24.39 1.14
C ILE A 151 16.71 24.57 2.05
N TRP A 152 16.95 24.89 3.31
CA TRP A 152 15.92 25.21 4.29
C TRP A 152 15.62 26.71 4.36
N LEU A 153 14.36 27.05 4.59
CA LEU A 153 13.86 28.41 4.77
C LEU A 153 12.71 28.43 5.79
N GLU A 154 12.62 29.45 6.63
CA GLU A 154 11.48 29.69 7.55
C GLU A 154 10.97 31.13 7.38
N PRO A 155 10.37 31.45 6.22
CA PRO A 155 10.17 32.84 5.80
C PRO A 155 9.05 33.55 6.53
N GLU A 156 8.23 32.83 7.31
CA GLU A 156 7.09 33.40 8.06
C GLU A 156 7.51 33.95 9.43
N MET A 157 8.78 33.76 9.81
CA MET A 157 9.32 34.16 11.10
C MET A 157 10.43 35.19 10.95
N ALA A 158 10.60 35.97 12.00
CA ALA A 158 11.76 36.82 12.21
C ALA A 158 12.35 36.60 13.61
N ASN A 159 13.58 37.05 13.83
CA ASN A 159 14.10 37.24 15.20
C ASN A 159 14.14 38.72 15.53
N THR A 160 13.88 39.09 16.79
CA THR A 160 14.09 40.47 17.27
C THR A 160 15.57 40.91 17.23
N LYS A 161 16.48 39.94 17.01
CA LYS A 161 17.90 40.13 16.68
C LYS A 161 18.15 39.77 15.22
N SER A 162 17.58 40.56 14.32
CA SER A 162 17.74 40.50 12.86
C SER A 162 17.73 41.91 12.28
N GLU A 163 18.33 42.10 11.10
CA GLU A 163 18.22 43.35 10.37
C GLU A 163 16.79 43.62 9.89
N LEU A 164 16.05 42.57 9.51
CA LEU A 164 14.64 42.68 9.15
C LEU A 164 13.85 43.36 10.28
N TYR A 165 14.01 42.89 11.51
CA TYR A 165 13.29 43.47 12.65
C TYR A 165 13.78 44.86 13.03
N GLU A 166 15.08 45.18 12.87
CA GLU A 166 15.58 46.54 13.09
C GLU A 166 14.97 47.55 12.10
N LYS A 167 14.79 47.14 10.84
CA LYS A 167 14.25 48.00 9.78
C LYS A 167 12.72 48.06 9.81
N HIS A 168 12.07 46.95 10.14
CA HIS A 168 10.62 46.77 10.07
C HIS A 168 10.05 46.14 11.35
N PRO A 169 10.19 46.77 12.54
CA PRO A 169 9.62 46.25 13.78
C PRO A 169 8.08 46.21 13.76
N GLU A 170 7.44 46.91 12.82
CA GLU A 170 6.00 46.93 12.62
C GLU A 170 5.46 45.72 11.84
N TRP A 171 6.31 44.93 11.20
CA TRP A 171 5.92 43.78 10.35
C TRP A 171 5.55 42.52 11.11
N ILE A 172 5.62 42.52 12.44
CA ILE A 172 5.31 41.34 13.27
C ILE A 172 3.87 41.36 13.78
N ILE A 173 3.35 40.18 14.10
CA ILE A 173 2.06 40.03 14.78
C ILE A 173 2.20 40.52 16.23
N LYS A 174 1.56 41.66 16.49
CA LYS A 174 1.61 42.36 17.76
C LYS A 174 0.40 43.29 17.86
N ALA A 175 -0.31 43.24 18.98
CA ALA A 175 -1.30 44.28 19.27
C ALA A 175 -0.61 45.65 19.44
N PRO A 176 -1.19 46.74 18.89
CA PRO A 176 -0.73 48.09 19.16
C PRO A 176 -0.56 48.34 20.67
N GLU A 177 0.50 49.06 21.05
CA GLU A 177 0.80 49.44 22.45
C GLU A 177 1.09 48.29 23.42
N ARG A 178 1.14 47.03 22.96
CA ARG A 178 1.62 45.89 23.78
C ARG A 178 3.12 45.67 23.61
N GLU A 179 3.72 45.03 24.59
CA GLU A 179 5.10 44.52 24.49
C GLU A 179 5.19 43.37 23.48
N VAL A 180 6.37 43.20 22.89
CA VAL A 180 6.67 42.08 21.99
C VAL A 180 6.77 40.80 22.82
N VAL A 181 6.12 39.73 22.35
CA VAL A 181 6.26 38.40 22.95
C VAL A 181 7.09 37.53 22.01
N CYS A 182 8.23 37.08 22.50
CA CYS A 182 9.11 36.16 21.78
C CYS A 182 8.86 34.71 22.20
N ALA A 183 9.15 33.75 21.32
CA ALA A 183 9.11 32.33 21.63
C ALA A 183 10.49 31.68 21.57
N ARG A 184 10.69 30.74 20.64
CA ARG A 184 11.92 29.93 20.50
C ARG A 184 13.16 30.82 20.42
N GLY A 185 14.25 30.37 21.07
CA GLY A 185 15.47 31.16 21.22
C GLY A 185 15.32 32.47 22.01
N GLY A 186 14.16 32.75 22.61
CA GLY A 186 13.88 33.99 23.32
C GLY A 186 13.77 35.24 22.42
N THR A 187 13.80 35.08 21.10
CA THR A 187 13.78 36.21 20.15
C THR A 187 12.89 35.98 18.92
N GLN A 188 12.42 34.75 18.67
CA GLN A 188 11.59 34.46 17.50
C GLN A 188 10.20 35.12 17.62
N VAL A 189 9.73 35.70 16.52
CA VAL A 189 8.44 36.39 16.37
C VAL A 189 7.83 36.03 15.00
N VAL A 190 6.50 36.08 14.91
CA VAL A 190 5.75 35.75 13.68
C VAL A 190 5.56 37.01 12.84
N LEU A 191 5.85 36.94 11.54
CA LEU A 191 5.56 38.02 10.59
C LEU A 191 4.06 38.10 10.29
N ASP A 192 3.54 39.32 10.17
CA ASP A 192 2.12 39.58 9.94
C ASP A 192 1.75 39.45 8.47
N LEU A 193 1.36 38.24 8.04
CA LEU A 193 0.95 37.97 6.67
C LEU A 193 -0.37 38.65 6.26
N SER A 194 -1.10 39.31 7.17
CA SER A 194 -2.20 40.19 6.74
C SER A 194 -1.70 41.44 6.01
N ASN A 195 -0.43 41.82 6.21
CA ASN A 195 0.23 42.94 5.54
C ASN A 195 0.79 42.51 4.16
N PRO A 196 0.32 43.09 3.04
CA PRO A 196 0.84 42.77 1.71
C PRO A 196 2.35 43.00 1.53
N GLN A 197 2.95 43.97 2.24
CA GLN A 197 4.40 44.21 2.16
C GLN A 197 5.21 43.05 2.72
N VAL A 198 4.72 42.40 3.78
CA VAL A 198 5.33 41.19 4.35
C VAL A 198 5.21 40.02 3.37
N GLN A 199 4.04 39.88 2.72
CA GLN A 199 3.85 38.87 1.68
C GLN A 199 4.82 39.08 0.50
N ASP A 200 4.98 40.33 0.05
CA ASP A 200 5.91 40.69 -1.02
C ASP A 200 7.37 40.40 -0.63
N PHE A 201 7.77 40.71 0.61
CA PHE A 201 9.09 40.39 1.13
C PHE A 201 9.40 38.88 1.09
N ILE A 202 8.45 38.03 1.49
CA ILE A 202 8.64 36.57 1.44
C ILE A 202 8.76 36.08 0.00
N VAL A 203 7.90 36.56 -0.91
CA VAL A 203 7.96 36.19 -2.32
C VAL A 203 9.30 36.64 -2.92
N GLN A 204 9.72 37.88 -2.64
CA GLN A 204 11.00 38.41 -3.09
C GLN A 204 12.18 37.60 -2.55
N THR A 205 12.15 37.17 -1.29
CA THR A 205 13.19 36.30 -0.71
C THR A 205 13.39 35.04 -1.54
N VAL A 206 12.28 34.35 -1.89
CA VAL A 206 12.35 33.13 -2.70
C VAL A 206 12.74 33.45 -4.15
N ASP A 207 12.22 34.54 -4.72
CA ASP A 207 12.56 34.95 -6.07
C ASP A 207 14.07 35.26 -6.20
N GLU A 208 14.64 35.99 -5.25
CA GLU A 208 16.07 36.32 -5.22
C GLU A 208 16.94 35.07 -5.08
N LEU A 209 16.55 34.15 -4.18
CA LEU A 209 17.22 32.87 -3.99
C LEU A 209 17.23 32.05 -5.28
N MET A 210 16.06 31.88 -5.90
CA MET A 210 15.91 31.06 -7.10
C MET A 210 16.50 31.71 -8.35
N ASN A 211 16.44 33.04 -8.48
CA ASN A 211 17.05 33.77 -9.60
C ASN A 211 18.59 33.75 -9.50
N SER A 212 19.13 33.83 -8.28
CA SER A 212 20.58 33.77 -8.05
C SER A 212 21.12 32.34 -8.18
N TYR A 213 20.31 31.34 -7.81
CA TYR A 213 20.69 29.94 -7.73
C TYR A 213 19.62 29.02 -8.36
N PRO A 214 19.43 29.09 -9.70
CA PRO A 214 18.37 28.36 -10.39
C PRO A 214 18.52 26.83 -10.34
N ASP A 215 19.68 26.32 -9.97
CA ASP A 215 19.97 24.89 -9.82
C ASP A 215 19.48 24.31 -8.46
N ILE A 216 18.93 25.14 -7.55
CA ILE A 216 18.24 24.65 -6.34
C ILE A 216 17.02 23.85 -6.78
N ASP A 217 16.98 22.58 -6.38
CA ASP A 217 15.95 21.62 -6.78
C ASP A 217 14.86 21.44 -5.72
N TYR A 218 15.15 21.86 -4.48
CA TYR A 218 14.32 21.58 -3.32
C TYR A 218 14.38 22.68 -2.25
N ILE A 219 13.23 23.04 -1.67
CA ILE A 219 13.13 23.89 -0.48
C ILE A 219 12.40 23.15 0.66
N LYS A 220 13.00 23.08 1.85
CA LYS A 220 12.28 22.75 3.09
C LYS A 220 11.75 24.05 3.68
N TRP A 221 10.45 24.27 3.59
CA TRP A 221 9.77 25.45 4.11
C TRP A 221 9.23 25.16 5.50
N ASP A 222 9.82 25.78 6.50
CA ASP A 222 9.50 25.54 7.91
C ASP A 222 8.68 26.68 8.54
N ALA A 223 8.09 26.39 9.69
CA ALA A 223 7.33 27.33 10.53
C ALA A 223 7.30 26.82 11.98
N ASN A 224 8.24 27.27 12.81
CA ASN A 224 8.50 26.72 14.15
C ASN A 224 7.78 27.46 15.29
N MET A 225 6.77 28.27 14.98
CA MET A 225 6.04 29.06 15.97
C MET A 225 4.57 29.21 15.59
N SER A 226 3.69 29.07 16.59
CA SER A 226 2.27 29.42 16.45
C SER A 226 2.05 30.92 16.66
N ILE A 227 0.92 31.45 16.19
CA ILE A 227 0.49 32.80 16.57
C ILE A 227 0.12 32.79 18.06
N ILE A 228 1.02 33.26 18.92
CA ILE A 228 0.83 33.30 20.39
C ILE A 228 0.34 34.66 20.89
N THR A 229 0.47 35.72 20.09
CA THR A 229 -0.04 37.06 20.37
C THR A 229 -1.23 37.35 19.49
N GLN A 230 -2.27 37.93 20.07
CA GLN A 230 -3.42 38.43 19.31
C GLN A 230 -3.20 39.91 18.98
N GLY A 231 -3.60 40.29 17.77
CA GLY A 231 -3.57 41.66 17.28
C GLY A 231 -2.50 41.90 16.22
N SER A 232 -2.81 42.81 15.31
CA SER A 232 -1.99 43.20 14.17
C SER A 232 -1.75 44.71 14.21
N GLN A 233 -0.54 45.14 13.86
CA GLN A 233 -0.22 46.56 13.69
C GLN A 233 -0.68 47.08 12.31
N TYR A 234 -0.98 46.18 11.37
CA TYR A 234 -1.45 46.50 10.03
C TYR A 234 -2.98 46.63 9.95
N LEU A 235 -3.72 45.72 10.58
CA LEU A 235 -5.19 45.73 10.55
C LEU A 235 -5.75 46.94 11.32
N THR A 236 -6.87 47.47 10.85
CA THR A 236 -7.59 48.54 11.54
C THR A 236 -8.14 48.06 12.89
N LYS A 237 -8.43 48.99 13.81
CA LYS A 237 -9.03 48.66 15.12
C LYS A 237 -10.29 47.79 14.98
N ASP A 238 -11.14 48.11 14.02
CA ASP A 238 -12.40 47.37 13.80
C ASP A 238 -12.20 45.96 13.21
N ASN A 239 -11.03 45.66 12.64
CA ASN A 239 -10.76 44.41 11.93
C ASN A 239 -9.71 43.53 12.61
N GLN A 240 -9.34 43.81 13.86
CA GLN A 240 -8.36 43.01 14.60
C GLN A 240 -8.77 41.53 14.71
N SER A 241 -10.07 41.23 14.76
CA SER A 241 -10.61 39.87 14.77
C SER A 241 -10.42 39.11 13.44
N HIS A 242 -10.01 39.81 12.36
CA HIS A 242 -9.77 39.20 11.06
C HIS A 242 -8.39 38.55 10.97
N LEU A 243 -7.50 38.81 11.93
CA LEU A 243 -6.07 38.42 11.92
C LEU A 243 -5.86 36.97 11.48
N ASN A 244 -6.50 36.00 12.14
CA ASN A 244 -6.29 34.59 11.81
C ASN A 244 -6.70 34.26 10.37
N ILE A 245 -7.79 34.85 9.88
CA ILE A 245 -8.28 34.63 8.52
C ILE A 245 -7.35 35.30 7.49
N GLU A 246 -7.00 36.57 7.71
CA GLU A 246 -6.17 37.35 6.79
C GLU A 246 -4.73 36.86 6.75
N TYR A 247 -4.19 36.39 7.88
CA TYR A 247 -2.89 35.72 7.92
C TYR A 247 -2.86 34.51 6.98
N HIS A 248 -3.86 33.62 7.07
CA HIS A 248 -3.90 32.42 6.25
C HIS A 248 -4.20 32.72 4.77
N ARG A 249 -5.01 33.74 4.48
CA ARG A 249 -5.20 34.25 3.10
C ARG A 249 -3.92 34.83 2.52
N GLY A 250 -3.16 35.57 3.34
CA GLY A 250 -1.84 36.09 2.97
C GLY A 250 -0.85 34.97 2.71
N PHE A 251 -0.80 33.95 3.58
CA PHE A 251 0.01 32.76 3.39
C PHE A 251 -0.35 32.01 2.10
N GLU A 252 -1.63 31.75 1.86
CA GLU A 252 -2.11 31.14 0.62
C GLU A 252 -1.68 31.95 -0.61
N ASN A 253 -1.80 33.28 -0.55
CA ASN A 253 -1.38 34.17 -1.64
C ASN A 253 0.12 34.08 -1.92
N VAL A 254 0.97 34.05 -0.87
CA VAL A 254 2.43 33.83 -0.99
C VAL A 254 2.72 32.49 -1.66
N CYS A 255 2.17 31.40 -1.12
CA CYS A 255 2.37 30.05 -1.66
C CYS A 255 1.93 29.94 -3.12
N ARG A 256 0.79 30.53 -3.47
CA ARG A 256 0.25 30.56 -4.84
C ARG A 256 1.19 31.30 -5.80
N ARG A 257 1.73 32.47 -5.40
CA ARG A 257 2.67 33.25 -6.22
C ARG A 257 3.95 32.47 -6.47
N ILE A 258 4.55 31.91 -5.42
CA ILE A 258 5.79 31.12 -5.51
C ILE A 258 5.58 29.89 -6.40
N ARG A 259 4.49 29.15 -6.20
CA ARG A 259 4.19 27.96 -7.02
C ARG A 259 3.94 28.31 -8.49
N ALA A 260 3.36 29.48 -8.78
CA ALA A 260 3.17 29.95 -10.14
C ALA A 260 4.49 30.27 -10.84
N SER A 261 5.45 30.89 -10.13
CA SER A 261 6.79 31.19 -10.64
C SER A 261 7.67 29.94 -10.77
N TYR A 262 7.57 29.00 -9.82
CA TYR A 262 8.44 27.83 -9.71
C TYR A 262 7.65 26.52 -9.65
N PRO A 263 6.92 26.14 -10.72
CA PRO A 263 6.03 24.98 -10.70
C PRO A 263 6.75 23.64 -10.49
N GLN A 264 8.01 23.55 -10.92
CA GLN A 264 8.82 22.33 -10.84
C GLN A 264 9.71 22.24 -9.57
N LEU A 265 9.80 23.32 -8.79
CA LEU A 265 10.57 23.32 -7.55
C LEU A 265 9.90 22.40 -6.54
N THR A 266 10.66 21.44 -5.97
CA THR A 266 10.09 20.59 -4.92
C THR A 266 10.06 21.37 -3.62
N ILE A 267 8.90 21.55 -3.00
CA ILE A 267 8.78 22.27 -1.73
C ILE A 267 8.17 21.34 -0.68
N GLN A 268 8.89 21.14 0.42
CA GLN A 268 8.40 20.39 1.57
C GLN A 268 7.83 21.33 2.62
N ALA A 269 6.58 21.11 3.02
CA ALA A 269 6.00 21.78 4.18
C ALA A 269 6.56 21.21 5.49
N CYS A 270 6.97 22.08 6.40
CA CYS A 270 7.41 21.74 7.74
C CYS A 270 6.85 22.79 8.71
N ALA A 271 6.53 22.34 9.92
CA ALA A 271 6.17 23.21 11.03
C ALA A 271 6.53 22.48 12.34
N SER A 272 7.82 22.49 12.68
CA SER A 272 8.39 21.63 13.73
C SER A 272 7.98 20.16 13.56
N GLY A 273 8.18 19.63 12.35
CA GLY A 273 7.53 18.41 11.89
C GLY A 273 6.17 18.67 11.27
N GLY A 274 5.19 17.85 11.66
CA GLY A 274 3.87 17.79 11.02
C GLY A 274 2.84 18.83 11.49
N GLY A 275 3.26 19.92 12.15
CA GLY A 275 2.37 20.85 12.86
C GLY A 275 1.32 21.58 11.99
N ARG A 276 1.48 21.57 10.66
CA ARG A 276 0.59 22.28 9.71
C ARG A 276 0.16 21.44 8.50
N VAL A 277 0.28 20.12 8.56
CA VAL A 277 -0.07 19.26 7.41
C VAL A 277 -1.58 19.21 7.19
N ASN A 278 -2.07 19.80 6.09
CA ASN A 278 -3.48 19.79 5.72
C ASN A 278 -3.70 20.03 4.21
N TYR A 279 -4.86 19.65 3.67
CA TYR A 279 -5.16 19.79 2.24
C TYR A 279 -5.46 21.21 1.74
N GLY A 280 -5.49 22.20 2.63
CA GLY A 280 -5.50 23.61 2.26
C GLY A 280 -4.13 24.10 1.81
N VAL A 281 -3.05 23.59 2.42
CA VAL A 281 -1.67 24.01 2.10
C VAL A 281 -1.02 23.12 1.05
N LEU A 282 -1.25 21.80 1.08
CA LEU A 282 -0.59 20.84 0.19
C LEU A 282 -0.75 21.08 -1.32
N PRO A 283 -1.74 21.82 -1.86
CA PRO A 283 -1.73 22.20 -3.28
C PRO A 283 -0.47 22.96 -3.71
N TYR A 284 0.24 23.59 -2.77
CA TYR A 284 1.47 24.34 -3.02
C TYR A 284 2.75 23.60 -2.62
N PHE A 285 2.64 22.45 -1.94
CA PHE A 285 3.76 21.69 -1.39
C PHE A 285 3.76 20.26 -1.95
N ASP A 286 4.94 19.75 -2.27
CA ASP A 286 5.13 18.43 -2.87
C ASP A 286 5.09 17.32 -1.82
N GLU A 287 5.48 17.63 -0.60
CA GLU A 287 5.54 16.71 0.52
C GLU A 287 5.57 17.50 1.83
N PHE A 288 5.61 16.78 2.94
CA PHE A 288 5.71 17.37 4.27
C PHE A 288 6.63 16.56 5.17
N TRP A 289 7.28 17.25 6.11
CA TRP A 289 8.01 16.59 7.17
C TRP A 289 7.04 16.06 8.22
N THR A 290 6.94 14.75 8.34
CA THR A 290 5.86 14.13 9.14
C THR A 290 5.98 14.45 10.63
N SER A 291 7.21 14.48 11.16
CA SER A 291 7.49 14.68 12.59
C SER A 291 9.00 14.81 12.81
N ASP A 292 9.41 15.77 13.65
CA ASP A 292 10.78 15.90 14.17
C ASP A 292 11.20 14.71 15.05
N ASN A 293 10.22 14.01 15.64
CA ASN A 293 10.50 12.74 16.28
C ASN A 293 10.82 11.68 15.21
N THR A 294 12.10 11.32 15.12
CA THR A 294 12.64 10.32 14.20
C THR A 294 12.93 8.98 14.88
N ASP A 295 12.51 8.78 16.13
CA ASP A 295 12.57 7.47 16.79
C ASP A 295 11.75 6.45 16.00
N ALA A 296 12.38 5.35 15.57
CA ALA A 296 11.73 4.42 14.67
C ALA A 296 10.53 3.68 15.31
N LEU A 297 10.56 3.40 16.61
CA LEU A 297 9.38 2.84 17.28
C LEU A 297 8.25 3.88 17.36
N GLN A 298 8.61 5.11 17.78
CA GLN A 298 7.87 6.37 17.61
C GLN A 298 7.06 6.45 16.31
N ARG A 299 7.83 6.40 15.22
CA ARG A 299 7.39 6.65 13.86
C ARG A 299 6.38 5.65 13.34
N ILE A 300 6.36 4.41 13.83
CA ILE A 300 5.33 3.43 13.45
C ILE A 300 3.94 3.97 13.81
N TYR A 301 3.76 4.54 15.01
CA TYR A 301 2.47 5.09 15.46
C TYR A 301 2.10 6.37 14.71
N ILE A 302 3.07 7.26 14.53
CA ILE A 302 2.90 8.56 13.87
C ILE A 302 2.53 8.36 12.39
N GLN A 303 3.28 7.53 11.67
CA GLN A 303 3.02 7.22 10.27
C GLN A 303 1.71 6.47 10.09
N TRP A 304 1.37 5.55 11.00
CA TRP A 304 0.06 4.89 11.00
C TRP A 304 -1.09 5.89 11.07
N GLY A 305 -1.05 6.81 12.04
CA GLY A 305 -2.06 7.85 12.21
C GLY A 305 -2.15 8.78 11.01
N THR A 306 -1.00 9.25 10.51
CA THR A 306 -0.91 10.14 9.35
C THR A 306 -1.48 9.49 8.09
N SER A 307 -1.24 8.18 7.90
CA SER A 307 -1.71 7.42 6.73
C SER A 307 -3.23 7.24 6.64
N TYR A 308 -4.01 7.69 7.62
CA TYR A 308 -5.46 7.70 7.47
C TYR A 308 -5.93 8.72 6.44
N PHE A 309 -5.20 9.83 6.32
CA PHE A 309 -5.51 10.91 5.40
C PHE A 309 -4.45 11.07 4.34
N PHE A 310 -3.16 11.07 4.68
CA PHE A 310 -2.13 11.50 3.74
C PHE A 310 -1.40 10.32 3.07
N PRO A 311 -1.15 10.39 1.74
CA PRO A 311 -0.43 9.35 1.02
C PRO A 311 1.06 9.34 1.36
N ALA A 312 1.69 8.16 1.25
CA ALA A 312 3.09 7.95 1.60
C ALA A 312 4.10 8.81 0.84
N ILE A 313 3.79 9.18 -0.41
CA ILE A 313 4.60 10.12 -1.19
C ILE A 313 4.79 11.47 -0.50
N GLY A 314 3.79 11.93 0.26
CA GLY A 314 3.87 13.19 0.99
C GLY A 314 4.56 13.06 2.35
N MET A 315 4.71 11.85 2.90
CA MET A 315 5.19 11.64 4.26
C MET A 315 6.71 11.49 4.31
N GLY A 316 7.45 12.58 4.55
CA GLY A 316 8.91 12.52 4.80
C GLY A 316 9.23 11.62 6.00
N ALA A 317 10.13 10.64 5.81
CA ALA A 317 10.56 9.69 6.84
C ALA A 317 12.06 9.40 6.70
N HIS A 318 12.86 9.85 7.66
CA HIS A 318 14.31 9.78 7.59
C HIS A 318 14.91 8.76 8.55
N ILE A 319 16.00 8.12 8.11
CA ILE A 319 16.90 7.36 8.97
C ILE A 319 17.75 8.36 9.76
N SER A 320 17.58 8.43 11.07
CA SER A 320 18.33 9.34 11.95
C SER A 320 19.32 8.60 12.86
N ALA A 321 20.09 9.34 13.66
CA ALA A 321 21.08 8.79 14.58
C ALA A 321 20.48 7.86 15.66
N SER A 322 21.33 7.02 16.26
CA SER A 322 21.01 6.18 17.41
C SER A 322 22.17 6.26 18.42
N PRO A 323 21.94 6.62 19.69
CA PRO A 323 20.65 6.93 20.32
C PRO A 323 19.91 8.09 19.65
N ASN A 324 18.58 7.98 19.56
CA ASN A 324 17.74 9.00 18.94
C ASN A 324 17.79 10.32 19.74
N HIS A 325 17.87 11.47 19.07
CA HIS A 325 18.04 12.76 19.75
C HIS A 325 16.82 13.22 20.57
N GLN A 326 15.61 12.84 20.19
CA GLN A 326 14.38 13.28 20.89
C GLN A 326 14.04 12.39 22.09
N THR A 327 14.36 11.10 22.02
CA THR A 327 13.92 10.09 23.01
C THR A 327 15.05 9.36 23.72
N SER A 328 16.29 9.54 23.27
CA SER A 328 17.48 8.79 23.72
C SER A 328 17.39 7.27 23.51
N ARG A 329 16.42 6.78 22.74
CA ARG A 329 16.26 5.35 22.46
C ARG A 329 17.36 4.87 21.50
N SER A 330 17.98 3.74 21.84
CA SER A 330 18.86 3.02 20.91
C SER A 330 18.06 2.00 20.11
N VAL A 331 18.03 2.14 18.79
CA VAL A 331 17.32 1.24 17.88
C VAL A 331 18.27 0.78 16.76
N PRO A 332 18.36 -0.53 16.46
CA PRO A 332 19.22 -1.04 15.39
C PRO A 332 18.94 -0.38 14.04
N LEU A 333 20.00 -0.16 13.24
CA LEU A 333 19.92 0.52 11.95
C LEU A 333 18.92 -0.15 10.99
N LYS A 334 18.88 -1.49 10.94
CA LYS A 334 17.91 -2.24 10.12
C LYS A 334 16.46 -1.87 10.43
N PHE A 335 16.11 -1.76 11.71
CA PHE A 335 14.75 -1.40 12.12
C PHE A 335 14.42 0.05 11.76
N ARG A 336 15.37 0.99 11.95
CA ARG A 336 15.23 2.38 11.51
C ARG A 336 15.01 2.51 10.00
N ILE A 337 15.80 1.78 9.20
CA ILE A 337 15.66 1.70 7.74
C ILE A 337 14.25 1.22 7.36
N ASP A 338 13.82 0.09 7.91
CA ASP A 338 12.55 -0.54 7.51
C ASP A 338 11.34 0.35 7.83
N VAL A 339 11.38 1.08 8.96
CA VAL A 339 10.33 2.05 9.31
C VAL A 339 10.34 3.24 8.35
N ALA A 340 11.52 3.81 8.07
CA ALA A 340 11.66 4.95 7.16
C ALA A 340 11.24 4.61 5.71
N MET A 341 11.49 3.38 5.25
CA MET A 341 11.08 2.90 3.92
C MET A 341 9.56 2.80 3.74
N SER A 342 8.74 2.98 4.78
CA SER A 342 7.26 2.97 4.65
C SER A 342 6.65 4.35 4.33
N GLY A 343 7.47 5.40 4.27
CA GLY A 343 7.13 6.73 3.75
C GLY A 343 8.11 7.18 2.67
N ARG A 344 8.21 8.48 2.42
CA ARG A 344 9.24 9.07 1.55
C ARG A 344 10.60 9.02 2.23
N LEU A 345 11.40 8.00 1.87
CA LEU A 345 12.71 7.75 2.44
C LEU A 345 13.66 8.96 2.33
N GLY A 346 14.40 9.20 3.39
CA GLY A 346 15.60 10.03 3.41
C GLY A 346 16.50 9.65 4.58
N MET A 347 17.49 10.48 4.85
CA MET A 347 18.44 10.33 5.94
C MET A 347 18.63 11.67 6.63
N GLU A 348 18.87 11.64 7.94
CA GLU A 348 19.14 12.81 8.76
C GLU A 348 20.13 12.40 9.86
N ILE A 349 21.34 12.09 9.42
CA ILE A 349 22.41 11.52 10.23
C ILE A 349 23.75 11.96 9.61
N GLN A 350 24.78 12.06 10.43
CA GLN A 350 26.14 12.36 9.97
C GLN A 350 26.85 11.10 9.42
N PRO A 351 27.04 10.96 8.09
CA PRO A 351 27.55 9.70 7.52
C PRO A 351 28.99 9.38 7.91
N LYS A 352 29.83 10.39 8.20
CA LYS A 352 31.21 10.15 8.67
C LYS A 352 31.28 9.41 10.01
N ASN A 353 30.20 9.45 10.79
CA ASN A 353 30.10 8.76 12.08
C ASN A 353 29.58 7.32 11.93
N MET A 354 29.21 6.90 10.71
CA MET A 354 28.77 5.54 10.42
C MET A 354 29.97 4.66 10.10
N THR A 355 29.90 3.40 10.53
CA THR A 355 30.82 2.36 10.09
C THR A 355 30.59 2.01 8.62
N GLU A 356 31.58 1.39 7.96
CA GLU A 356 31.43 0.95 6.57
C GLU A 356 30.33 -0.12 6.41
N GLU A 357 30.10 -0.95 7.44
CA GLU A 357 28.98 -1.90 7.45
C GLU A 357 27.63 -1.18 7.44
N GLU A 358 27.47 -0.13 8.25
CA GLU A 358 26.24 0.66 8.30
C GLU A 358 26.00 1.44 7.00
N LYS A 359 27.06 1.99 6.39
CA LYS A 359 26.98 2.64 5.08
C LYS A 359 26.61 1.63 3.99
N ALA A 360 27.16 0.41 4.03
CA ALA A 360 26.79 -0.66 3.11
C ALA A 360 25.31 -1.06 3.26
N LEU A 361 24.82 -1.16 4.50
CA LEU A 361 23.40 -1.45 4.77
C LEU A 361 22.48 -0.35 4.25
N CYS A 362 22.84 0.93 4.42
CA CYS A 362 22.08 2.05 3.88
C CYS A 362 22.13 2.09 2.35
N ARG A 363 23.28 1.82 1.74
CA ARG A 363 23.45 1.74 0.29
C ARG A 363 22.54 0.68 -0.33
N ASN A 364 22.49 -0.51 0.28
CA ASN A 364 21.58 -1.56 -0.18
C ASN A 364 20.10 -1.15 -0.01
N ALA A 365 19.74 -0.59 1.14
CA ALA A 365 18.40 -0.09 1.40
C ALA A 365 17.95 0.98 0.39
N ILE A 366 18.83 1.93 0.03
CA ILE A 366 18.57 2.97 -0.96
C ILE A 366 18.35 2.35 -2.34
N ALA A 367 19.19 1.40 -2.74
CA ALA A 367 19.06 0.71 -4.03
C ALA A 367 17.72 -0.06 -4.13
N GLU A 368 17.37 -0.82 -3.10
CA GLU A 368 16.09 -1.54 -3.05
C GLU A 368 14.90 -0.60 -2.94
N TYR A 369 15.01 0.49 -2.17
CA TYR A 369 13.96 1.50 -2.07
C TYR A 369 13.68 2.14 -3.43
N LYS A 370 14.68 2.37 -4.29
CA LYS A 370 14.44 2.82 -5.67
C LYS A 370 13.62 1.84 -6.50
N THR A 371 13.77 0.54 -6.28
CA THR A 371 12.97 -0.51 -6.93
C THR A 371 11.52 -0.49 -6.44
N ILE A 372 11.31 -0.32 -5.13
CA ILE A 372 9.95 -0.41 -4.54
C ILE A 372 9.23 0.92 -4.39
N ARG A 373 9.92 2.08 -4.50
CA ARG A 373 9.30 3.40 -4.30
C ARG A 373 8.09 3.66 -5.19
N PRO A 374 7.97 3.12 -6.43
CA PRO A 374 6.72 3.27 -7.18
C PRO A 374 5.53 2.62 -6.46
N VAL A 375 5.74 1.50 -5.78
CA VAL A 375 4.69 0.81 -5.00
C VAL A 375 4.43 1.56 -3.70
N VAL A 376 5.47 1.98 -2.97
CA VAL A 376 5.31 2.68 -1.69
C VAL A 376 4.67 4.06 -1.88
N GLN A 377 5.14 4.87 -2.82
CA GLN A 377 4.71 6.25 -3.00
C GLN A 377 3.33 6.37 -3.66
N PHE A 378 3.01 5.47 -4.60
CA PHE A 378 1.78 5.56 -5.40
C PHE A 378 0.76 4.45 -5.13
N GLY A 379 1.16 3.37 -4.47
CA GLY A 379 0.31 2.22 -4.22
C GLY A 379 -0.80 2.49 -3.20
N ASP A 380 -1.69 1.52 -3.14
CA ASP A 380 -2.80 1.47 -2.21
C ASP A 380 -2.35 0.89 -0.88
N ILE A 381 -2.58 1.65 0.20
CA ILE A 381 -2.23 1.22 1.56
C ILE A 381 -3.28 0.27 2.13
N TYR A 382 -2.79 -0.78 2.80
CA TYR A 382 -3.56 -1.68 3.63
C TYR A 382 -2.90 -1.75 5.00
N ARG A 383 -3.62 -1.28 6.02
CA ARG A 383 -3.22 -1.38 7.43
C ARG A 383 -3.67 -2.74 7.94
N LEU A 384 -2.72 -3.60 8.33
CA LEU A 384 -2.98 -5.02 8.58
C LEU A 384 -3.01 -5.36 10.07
N LEU A 385 -2.06 -4.82 10.85
CA LEU A 385 -1.97 -5.01 12.29
C LEU A 385 -1.63 -3.68 12.96
N SER A 386 -2.57 -3.16 13.74
CA SER A 386 -2.46 -1.84 14.38
C SER A 386 -1.43 -1.83 15.50
N PRO A 387 -0.53 -0.83 15.57
CA PRO A 387 0.32 -0.64 16.73
C PRO A 387 -0.49 -0.25 17.98
N TYR A 388 -1.72 0.26 17.82
CA TYR A 388 -2.60 0.66 18.92
C TYR A 388 -3.32 -0.52 19.60
N ASP A 389 -3.37 -1.68 18.94
CA ASP A 389 -4.05 -2.87 19.47
C ASP A 389 -3.17 -3.64 20.47
N LYS A 390 -1.91 -3.23 20.66
CA LYS A 390 -0.96 -3.82 21.63
C LYS A 390 -0.77 -5.33 21.47
N GLN A 391 -0.71 -5.79 20.22
CA GLN A 391 -0.48 -7.20 19.86
C GLN A 391 1.02 -7.55 19.73
N GLY A 392 1.92 -6.65 20.14
CA GLY A 392 3.37 -6.86 20.11
C GLY A 392 4.05 -6.73 18.75
N ALA A 393 3.29 -6.49 17.68
CA ALA A 393 3.78 -6.14 16.36
C ALA A 393 2.86 -5.15 15.67
N ALA A 394 3.36 -4.53 14.61
CA ALA A 394 2.59 -3.69 13.69
C ALA A 394 2.92 -4.07 12.26
N SER A 395 1.93 -3.95 11.37
CA SER A 395 2.11 -4.32 9.96
C SER A 395 1.17 -3.57 9.04
N LEU A 396 1.70 -3.17 7.90
CA LEU A 396 0.96 -2.58 6.79
C LEU A 396 1.58 -3.05 5.47
N MET A 397 0.88 -2.83 4.36
CA MET A 397 1.43 -3.06 3.03
C MET A 397 0.93 -2.04 2.02
N TYR A 398 1.71 -1.84 0.96
CA TYR A 398 1.32 -1.10 -0.23
C TYR A 398 1.16 -2.07 -1.40
N VAL A 399 0.11 -1.90 -2.20
CA VAL A 399 -0.15 -2.73 -3.39
C VAL A 399 -0.26 -1.82 -4.62
N SER A 400 0.36 -2.19 -5.73
CA SER A 400 0.20 -1.45 -6.99
C SER A 400 -1.26 -1.46 -7.45
N PRO A 401 -1.75 -0.42 -8.14
CA PRO A 401 -3.11 -0.41 -8.71
C PRO A 401 -3.42 -1.64 -9.57
N GLU A 402 -2.42 -2.13 -10.31
CA GLU A 402 -2.50 -3.31 -11.16
C GLU A 402 -2.54 -4.63 -10.36
N LYS A 403 -2.31 -4.57 -9.04
CA LYS A 403 -2.19 -5.70 -8.13
C LYS A 403 -1.15 -6.71 -8.60
N ASP A 404 -0.08 -6.24 -9.23
CA ASP A 404 1.03 -7.07 -9.72
C ASP A 404 2.27 -6.96 -8.83
N LYS A 405 2.33 -5.94 -7.96
CA LYS A 405 3.44 -5.71 -7.04
C LYS A 405 2.89 -5.29 -5.70
N ALA A 406 3.56 -5.71 -4.63
CA ALA A 406 3.25 -5.23 -3.29
C ALA A 406 4.51 -5.18 -2.41
N VAL A 407 4.46 -4.34 -1.38
CA VAL A 407 5.49 -4.26 -0.34
C VAL A 407 4.83 -4.42 1.01
N PHE A 408 5.18 -5.48 1.71
CA PHE A 408 4.67 -5.81 3.03
C PHE A 408 5.70 -5.42 4.10
N TYR A 409 5.25 -4.73 5.14
CA TYR A 409 6.08 -4.29 6.27
C TYR A 409 5.59 -4.97 7.55
N TRP A 410 6.54 -5.45 8.34
CA TRP A 410 6.28 -6.01 9.65
C TRP A 410 7.34 -5.54 10.64
N TRP A 411 6.90 -5.07 11.80
CA TRP A 411 7.76 -4.57 12.86
C TRP A 411 7.34 -5.17 14.20
N LYS A 412 8.29 -5.74 14.93
CA LYS A 412 8.10 -6.11 16.33
C LYS A 412 8.11 -4.86 17.20
N THR A 413 7.03 -4.62 17.93
CA THR A 413 6.85 -3.40 18.75
C THR A 413 6.94 -3.66 20.25
N GLU A 414 6.85 -4.93 20.69
CA GLU A 414 7.03 -5.32 22.08
C GLU A 414 8.04 -6.49 22.18
N HIS A 415 8.93 -6.42 23.17
CA HIS A 415 10.16 -7.19 23.19
C HIS A 415 10.24 -8.26 24.30
N PHE A 416 9.10 -8.84 24.65
CA PHE A 416 9.03 -9.89 25.67
C PHE A 416 9.59 -11.23 25.16
N CYS A 417 10.29 -11.97 26.03
CA CYS A 417 10.74 -13.33 25.77
C CYS A 417 9.56 -14.29 25.60
N ASN A 418 9.65 -15.22 24.65
CA ASN A 418 8.64 -16.26 24.38
C ASN A 418 7.21 -15.77 24.13
N ARG A 419 7.03 -14.49 23.78
CA ARG A 419 5.72 -13.99 23.37
C ARG A 419 5.33 -14.54 22.01
N HIS A 420 4.14 -15.12 21.92
CA HIS A 420 3.52 -15.45 20.64
C HIS A 420 2.99 -14.18 19.99
N LEU A 421 3.47 -13.90 18.77
CA LEU A 421 2.99 -12.80 17.93
C LEU A 421 1.97 -13.34 16.93
N PRO A 422 0.92 -12.57 16.59
CA PRO A 422 -0.09 -13.02 15.64
C PRO A 422 0.51 -13.16 14.25
N ARG A 423 0.03 -14.16 13.50
CA ARG A 423 0.29 -14.23 12.05
C ARG A 423 -0.53 -13.14 11.35
N VAL A 424 0.15 -12.33 10.55
CA VAL A 424 -0.49 -11.21 9.84
C VAL A 424 -0.96 -11.67 8.47
N LYS A 425 -2.27 -11.61 8.24
CA LYS A 425 -2.89 -11.80 6.93
C LYS A 425 -2.61 -10.59 6.04
N MET A 426 -2.31 -10.83 4.76
CA MET A 426 -2.14 -9.75 3.78
C MET A 426 -3.51 -9.27 3.27
N ALA A 427 -3.53 -8.18 2.51
CA ALA A 427 -4.74 -7.67 1.87
C ALA A 427 -4.42 -6.97 0.55
N GLY A 428 -5.43 -6.81 -0.31
CA GLY A 428 -5.31 -6.08 -1.57
C GLY A 428 -4.71 -6.86 -2.75
N LEU A 429 -4.11 -8.03 -2.50
CA LEU A 429 -3.60 -8.91 -3.55
C LEU A 429 -4.74 -9.53 -4.36
N ALA A 430 -4.52 -9.76 -5.66
CA ALA A 430 -5.50 -10.42 -6.52
C ALA A 430 -5.54 -11.93 -6.21
N PRO A 431 -6.71 -12.51 -5.86
CA PRO A 431 -6.80 -13.90 -5.40
C PRO A 431 -6.28 -14.94 -6.40
N ASP A 432 -6.42 -14.66 -7.69
CA ASP A 432 -6.08 -15.50 -8.83
C ASP A 432 -4.62 -15.38 -9.31
N LYS A 433 -3.86 -14.42 -8.79
CA LYS A 433 -2.44 -14.21 -9.13
C LYS A 433 -1.51 -14.95 -8.17
N TYR A 434 -0.30 -15.24 -8.64
CA TYR A 434 0.80 -15.77 -7.82
C TYR A 434 1.87 -14.71 -7.63
N TYR A 435 2.41 -14.62 -6.41
CA TYR A 435 3.40 -13.62 -6.02
C TYR A 435 4.65 -14.30 -5.49
N LYS A 436 5.79 -14.00 -6.11
CA LYS A 436 7.10 -14.40 -5.61
C LYS A 436 7.52 -13.48 -4.47
N VAL A 437 7.99 -14.06 -3.38
CA VAL A 437 8.40 -13.33 -2.18
C VAL A 437 9.90 -13.09 -2.18
N HIS A 438 10.31 -11.85 -1.90
CA HIS A 438 11.70 -11.46 -1.70
C HIS A 438 11.84 -10.58 -0.46
N GLU A 439 12.70 -10.96 0.48
CA GLU A 439 13.05 -10.15 1.65
C GLU A 439 14.03 -9.04 1.29
N LEU A 440 13.65 -7.80 1.60
CA LEU A 440 14.47 -6.63 1.36
C LEU A 440 15.45 -6.37 2.52
N ASN A 441 16.65 -5.98 2.13
CA ASN A 441 17.74 -5.51 2.98
C ASN A 441 18.14 -6.51 4.06
N ARG A 442 18.01 -7.82 3.76
CA ARG A 442 18.19 -8.92 4.71
C ARG A 442 19.53 -8.83 5.45
N ILE A 443 19.45 -8.89 6.78
CA ILE A 443 20.63 -9.04 7.66
C ILE A 443 20.79 -10.46 8.20
N ASP A 444 19.78 -11.31 8.04
CA ASP A 444 19.84 -12.71 8.46
C ASP A 444 20.89 -13.48 7.66
N THR A 445 21.64 -14.37 8.32
CA THR A 445 22.66 -15.24 7.70
C THR A 445 22.05 -16.27 6.75
N GLU A 446 20.78 -16.62 6.98
CA GLU A 446 20.00 -17.52 6.14
C GLU A 446 18.75 -16.79 5.62
N PRO A 447 18.31 -17.07 4.38
CA PRO A 447 17.05 -16.54 3.89
C PRO A 447 15.85 -17.06 4.69
N LEU A 448 14.75 -16.29 4.68
CA LEU A 448 13.46 -16.77 5.17
C LEU A 448 13.05 -18.05 4.41
N LYS A 449 12.31 -18.94 5.08
CA LYS A 449 11.87 -20.23 4.51
C LYS A 449 11.03 -20.10 3.23
N PHE A 450 10.50 -18.91 2.96
CA PHE A 450 9.67 -18.59 1.81
C PHE A 450 10.35 -17.64 0.81
N GLU A 451 11.63 -17.31 1.01
CA GLU A 451 12.42 -16.53 0.06
C GLU A 451 12.42 -17.20 -1.31
N GLY A 452 12.11 -16.42 -2.36
CA GLY A 452 12.02 -16.88 -3.74
C GLY A 452 10.84 -17.79 -4.06
N LYS A 453 10.01 -18.17 -3.08
CA LYS A 453 8.81 -19.00 -3.31
C LYS A 453 7.64 -18.15 -3.77
N SER A 454 6.72 -18.79 -4.48
CA SER A 454 5.50 -18.15 -5.00
C SER A 454 4.25 -18.67 -4.29
N PHE A 455 3.34 -17.75 -3.93
CA PHE A 455 2.07 -18.07 -3.28
C PHE A 455 0.93 -17.41 -4.02
N SER A 456 -0.25 -18.02 -4.03
CA SER A 456 -1.44 -17.36 -4.57
C SER A 456 -1.82 -16.17 -3.70
N GLY A 457 -2.38 -15.12 -4.31
CA GLY A 457 -2.93 -13.99 -3.57
C GLY A 457 -4.02 -14.42 -2.59
N ALA A 458 -4.84 -15.42 -2.94
CA ALA A 458 -5.81 -16.02 -2.04
C ALA A 458 -5.15 -16.57 -0.77
N TYR A 459 -4.07 -17.36 -0.91
CA TYR A 459 -3.36 -17.91 0.25
C TYR A 459 -2.80 -16.80 1.15
N LEU A 460 -2.14 -15.81 0.56
CA LEU A 460 -1.54 -14.69 1.30
C LEU A 460 -2.59 -13.84 2.02
N ASN A 461 -3.74 -13.58 1.39
CA ASN A 461 -4.84 -12.84 1.98
C ASN A 461 -5.52 -13.62 3.13
N ASP A 462 -5.73 -14.93 2.97
CA ASP A 462 -6.49 -15.72 3.95
C ASP A 462 -5.64 -16.22 5.11
N ASN A 463 -4.34 -16.46 4.88
CA ASN A 463 -3.44 -17.13 5.83
C ASN A 463 -2.24 -16.27 6.25
N GLY A 464 -1.72 -15.42 5.37
CA GLY A 464 -0.46 -14.70 5.60
C GLY A 464 0.77 -15.61 5.62
N LEU A 465 1.91 -15.06 6.03
CA LEU A 465 3.18 -15.77 6.19
C LEU A 465 3.64 -15.70 7.66
N GLU A 466 4.32 -16.74 8.12
CA GLU A 466 4.86 -16.77 9.48
C GLU A 466 6.18 -16.00 9.55
N ILE A 467 6.12 -14.80 10.11
CA ILE A 467 7.27 -13.90 10.21
C ILE A 467 8.07 -14.22 11.48
N PRO A 468 9.38 -14.53 11.38
CA PRO A 468 10.21 -14.75 12.55
C PRO A 468 10.31 -13.50 13.44
N SER A 469 10.14 -13.69 14.77
CA SER A 469 10.16 -12.60 15.76
C SER A 469 11.57 -12.16 16.19
N THR A 470 12.60 -12.68 15.55
CA THR A 470 14.02 -12.39 15.76
C THR A 470 14.76 -12.40 14.43
N HIS A 471 15.91 -11.72 14.37
CA HIS A 471 16.88 -11.89 13.30
C HIS A 471 17.83 -13.06 13.60
N ARG A 472 18.28 -13.76 12.55
CA ARG A 472 19.31 -14.80 12.62
C ARG A 472 20.66 -14.19 12.26
N VAL A 473 21.35 -13.63 13.25
CA VAL A 473 22.62 -12.93 13.06
C VAL A 473 23.71 -13.55 13.93
N GLU A 474 24.96 -13.13 13.71
CA GLU A 474 26.08 -13.41 14.62
C GLU A 474 25.70 -13.10 16.08
N PRO A 475 26.10 -13.92 17.08
CA PRO A 475 25.70 -13.72 18.47
C PRO A 475 25.98 -12.32 19.03
N SER A 476 27.05 -11.66 18.58
CA SER A 476 27.43 -10.30 18.97
C SER A 476 26.50 -9.20 18.44
N LYS A 477 25.69 -9.50 17.41
CA LYS A 477 24.73 -8.58 16.77
C LYS A 477 23.29 -8.84 17.20
N GLN A 478 23.06 -9.91 17.97
CA GLN A 478 21.73 -10.28 18.44
C GLN A 478 21.14 -9.18 19.32
N ASN A 479 19.88 -8.82 19.06
CA ASN A 479 19.14 -7.85 19.85
C ASN A 479 17.64 -8.19 19.86
N GLU A 480 16.86 -7.39 20.61
CA GLU A 480 15.45 -7.65 20.87
C GLU A 480 14.50 -7.18 19.75
N TYR A 481 14.99 -6.31 18.85
CA TYR A 481 14.24 -5.76 17.73
C TYR A 481 14.23 -6.72 16.54
N ALA A 482 13.12 -6.71 15.82
CA ALA A 482 12.99 -7.44 14.57
C ALA A 482 12.04 -6.70 13.64
N SER A 483 12.42 -6.61 12.37
CA SER A 483 11.59 -6.08 11.31
C SER A 483 11.80 -6.87 10.03
N ARG A 484 10.79 -6.92 9.16
CA ARG A 484 10.84 -7.58 7.86
C ARG A 484 10.09 -6.73 6.85
N VAL A 485 10.72 -6.53 5.69
CA VAL A 485 10.09 -5.91 4.53
C VAL A 485 10.15 -6.92 3.39
N LEU A 486 9.00 -7.26 2.85
CA LEU A 486 8.88 -8.25 1.78
C LEU A 486 8.38 -7.56 0.51
N TYR A 487 9.11 -7.70 -0.58
CA TYR A 487 8.64 -7.37 -1.92
C TYR A 487 7.95 -8.59 -2.52
N LEU A 488 6.74 -8.36 -3.04
CA LEU A 488 5.90 -9.37 -3.67
C LEU A 488 5.73 -8.96 -5.14
N GLU A 489 6.17 -9.82 -6.05
CA GLU A 489 6.03 -9.56 -7.49
C GLU A 489 5.24 -10.67 -8.15
N LYS A 490 4.24 -10.29 -8.96
CA LYS A 490 3.43 -11.21 -9.72
C LYS A 490 4.33 -11.98 -10.67
N VAL A 491 4.24 -13.29 -10.58
CA VAL A 491 4.84 -14.20 -11.54
C VAL A 491 3.74 -14.92 -12.31
N THR A 492 3.99 -15.18 -13.58
CA THR A 492 3.26 -16.24 -14.28
C THR A 492 3.66 -17.55 -13.61
N PRO A 493 2.72 -18.45 -13.28
CA PRO A 493 3.08 -19.75 -12.75
C PRO A 493 3.99 -20.45 -13.77
N SER A 494 5.30 -20.43 -13.55
CA SER A 494 6.15 -21.46 -14.12
C SER A 494 5.96 -22.65 -13.20
N PHE A 495 5.40 -23.74 -13.73
CA PHE A 495 5.36 -25.02 -13.03
C PHE A 495 6.78 -25.57 -12.72
N SER A 496 7.85 -24.80 -12.97
CA SER A 496 9.26 -25.15 -12.77
C SER A 496 9.86 -24.67 -11.45
N ASP A 497 9.29 -23.70 -10.74
CA ASP A 497 9.93 -23.11 -9.54
C ASP A 497 9.60 -23.82 -8.23
N ASN A 498 8.63 -24.73 -8.23
CA ASN A 498 8.53 -25.76 -7.21
C ASN A 498 9.18 -27.01 -7.78
N ARG A 499 10.29 -27.48 -7.19
CA ARG A 499 10.72 -28.88 -7.39
C ARG A 499 9.58 -29.77 -6.90
N ILE A 500 8.68 -30.14 -7.81
CA ILE A 500 7.66 -31.14 -7.59
C ILE A 500 8.44 -32.46 -7.53
N GLU A 501 8.54 -33.03 -6.33
CA GLU A 501 8.68 -34.48 -6.23
C GLU A 501 7.59 -35.08 -7.11
N GLN A 502 7.97 -35.78 -8.19
CA GLN A 502 7.02 -36.45 -9.07
C GLN A 502 6.15 -37.37 -8.19
N ARG A 503 4.86 -37.04 -8.09
CA ARG A 503 3.92 -37.81 -7.27
C ARG A 503 3.45 -39.03 -8.07
N PRO A 504 3.09 -40.14 -7.42
CA PRO A 504 2.60 -41.32 -8.13
C PRO A 504 1.34 -41.00 -8.95
N PRO A 505 1.12 -41.72 -10.08
CA PRO A 505 -0.07 -41.55 -10.92
C PRO A 505 -1.34 -41.81 -10.11
N LEU A 506 -2.43 -41.16 -10.50
CA LEU A 506 -3.76 -41.43 -9.95
C LEU A 506 -4.64 -42.15 -10.97
N ARG A 507 -5.48 -43.05 -10.47
CA ARG A 507 -6.60 -43.65 -11.21
C ARG A 507 -7.87 -42.99 -10.70
N VAL A 508 -8.31 -41.97 -11.44
CA VAL A 508 -9.48 -41.17 -11.09
C VAL A 508 -10.70 -41.71 -11.84
N LEU A 509 -11.83 -41.87 -11.15
CA LEU A 509 -13.12 -42.19 -11.74
C LEU A 509 -14.07 -41.00 -11.56
N CYS A 510 -14.54 -40.43 -12.66
CA CYS A 510 -15.54 -39.36 -12.67
C CYS A 510 -16.92 -39.96 -12.91
N LEU A 511 -17.73 -40.04 -11.85
CA LEU A 511 -19.14 -40.45 -11.91
C LEU A 511 -20.00 -39.22 -12.19
N GLY A 512 -20.70 -39.20 -13.32
CA GLY A 512 -21.61 -38.10 -13.63
C GLY A 512 -22.64 -38.43 -14.70
N ASN A 513 -23.11 -37.41 -15.42
CA ASN A 513 -24.16 -37.53 -16.43
C ASN A 513 -23.69 -36.99 -17.79
N SER A 514 -24.57 -36.43 -18.61
CA SER A 514 -24.23 -35.93 -19.95
C SER A 514 -23.09 -34.93 -19.97
N ILE A 515 -22.91 -34.11 -18.92
CA ILE A 515 -21.76 -33.18 -18.79
C ILE A 515 -20.44 -33.94 -18.65
N THR A 516 -20.47 -35.13 -18.05
CA THR A 516 -19.29 -35.99 -17.83
C THR A 516 -18.96 -36.83 -19.05
N ARG A 517 -19.97 -37.46 -19.64
CA ARG A 517 -19.86 -38.23 -20.88
C ARG A 517 -21.25 -38.49 -21.41
N HIS A 518 -21.45 -38.46 -22.73
CA HIS A 518 -22.68 -38.96 -23.34
C HIS A 518 -22.35 -39.78 -24.58
N GLU A 519 -23.00 -40.94 -24.72
CA GLU A 519 -22.81 -41.82 -25.87
C GLU A 519 -23.38 -41.21 -27.15
N TYR A 520 -22.84 -41.61 -28.31
CA TYR A 520 -23.35 -41.19 -29.62
C TYR A 520 -24.85 -41.45 -29.71
N LYS A 521 -25.61 -40.43 -30.11
CA LYS A 521 -27.06 -40.53 -30.19
C LYS A 521 -27.63 -39.57 -31.24
N ALA A 522 -27.83 -40.10 -32.45
CA ALA A 522 -28.24 -39.33 -33.62
C ALA A 522 -29.64 -38.68 -33.50
N ASP A 523 -30.56 -39.28 -32.73
CA ASP A 523 -31.93 -38.78 -32.55
C ASP A 523 -31.99 -37.44 -31.80
N ILE A 524 -30.99 -37.17 -30.98
CA ILE A 524 -30.82 -35.89 -30.28
C ILE A 524 -29.73 -35.02 -30.93
N GLU A 525 -29.24 -35.40 -32.11
CA GLU A 525 -28.17 -34.70 -32.84
C GLU A 525 -26.87 -34.55 -32.02
N TRP A 526 -26.56 -35.57 -31.20
CA TRP A 526 -25.29 -35.69 -30.50
C TRP A 526 -24.42 -36.76 -31.16
N PHE A 527 -23.35 -36.33 -31.83
CA PHE A 527 -22.51 -37.21 -32.67
C PHE A 527 -21.14 -37.54 -32.06
N SER A 528 -20.99 -37.34 -30.75
CA SER A 528 -19.71 -37.45 -30.03
C SER A 528 -19.84 -38.41 -28.84
N GLU A 529 -18.73 -38.74 -28.17
CA GLU A 529 -18.70 -39.71 -27.05
C GLU A 529 -18.07 -39.19 -25.75
N TRP A 530 -17.96 -37.87 -25.62
CA TRP A 530 -17.37 -37.16 -24.48
C TRP A 530 -18.41 -36.27 -23.77
N GLY A 531 -17.98 -35.39 -22.87
CA GLY A 531 -18.88 -34.45 -22.18
C GLY A 531 -19.70 -33.59 -23.15
N MET A 532 -21.03 -33.61 -23.01
CA MET A 532 -21.95 -32.91 -23.91
C MET A 532 -21.65 -31.41 -23.93
N ALA A 533 -21.62 -30.85 -25.15
CA ALA A 533 -21.25 -29.47 -25.48
C ALA A 533 -19.76 -29.10 -25.45
N ALA A 534 -18.86 -29.99 -25.02
CA ALA A 534 -17.45 -29.81 -25.35
C ALA A 534 -17.24 -30.00 -26.85
N SER A 535 -16.46 -29.10 -27.47
CA SER A 535 -16.25 -29.10 -28.92
C SER A 535 -15.51 -30.33 -29.41
N LYS A 536 -14.60 -30.86 -28.59
CA LYS A 536 -13.79 -32.06 -28.84
C LYS A 536 -13.56 -32.83 -27.54
N GLU A 537 -13.14 -34.08 -27.67
CA GLU A 537 -12.80 -34.96 -26.53
C GLU A 537 -11.80 -34.29 -25.58
N GLU A 538 -10.72 -33.71 -26.11
CA GLU A 538 -9.70 -33.07 -25.29
C GLU A 538 -10.19 -31.85 -24.50
N ASN A 539 -11.37 -31.32 -24.82
CA ASN A 539 -11.93 -30.12 -24.20
C ASN A 539 -12.97 -30.43 -23.12
N ASP A 540 -13.40 -31.68 -22.96
CA ASP A 540 -14.27 -32.02 -21.83
C ASP A 540 -13.51 -31.92 -20.49
N TYR A 541 -14.26 -31.81 -19.39
CA TYR A 541 -13.62 -31.57 -18.10
C TYR A 541 -12.80 -32.78 -17.60
N CYS A 542 -13.11 -34.00 -18.04
CA CYS A 542 -12.40 -35.21 -17.63
C CYS A 542 -11.01 -35.27 -18.28
N HIS A 543 -10.93 -34.98 -19.57
CA HIS A 543 -9.67 -34.91 -20.31
C HIS A 543 -8.83 -33.69 -19.90
N GLN A 544 -9.47 -32.54 -19.64
CA GLN A 544 -8.78 -31.39 -19.06
C GLN A 544 -8.23 -31.70 -17.66
N LEU A 545 -8.99 -32.41 -16.82
CA LEU A 545 -8.53 -32.84 -15.50
C LEU A 545 -7.37 -33.84 -15.60
N GLU A 546 -7.44 -34.81 -16.52
CA GLU A 546 -6.34 -35.75 -16.76
C GLU A 546 -5.07 -35.02 -17.19
N LYS A 547 -5.20 -34.08 -18.14
CA LYS A 547 -4.10 -33.26 -18.62
C LYS A 547 -3.47 -32.45 -17.48
N MET A 548 -4.28 -31.85 -16.60
CA MET A 548 -3.79 -31.07 -15.45
C MET A 548 -3.09 -31.95 -14.42
N LEU A 549 -3.67 -33.10 -14.04
CA LEU A 549 -3.05 -34.02 -13.08
C LEU A 549 -1.78 -34.68 -13.63
N SER A 550 -1.76 -35.01 -14.91
CA SER A 550 -0.60 -35.63 -15.56
C SER A 550 0.64 -34.75 -15.60
N GLN A 551 0.50 -33.42 -15.43
CA GLN A 551 1.64 -32.49 -15.35
C GLN A 551 2.53 -32.73 -14.12
N ASN A 552 1.96 -33.19 -12.99
CA ASN A 552 2.69 -33.44 -11.74
C ASN A 552 2.65 -34.89 -11.26
N ARG A 553 1.83 -35.72 -11.92
CA ARG A 553 1.67 -37.17 -11.70
C ARG A 553 1.63 -37.92 -13.06
N PRO A 554 2.77 -38.04 -13.77
CA PRO A 554 2.81 -38.69 -15.08
C PRO A 554 2.19 -40.11 -15.04
N GLY A 555 1.33 -40.42 -16.01
CA GLY A 555 0.60 -41.69 -16.06
C GLY A 555 -0.73 -41.71 -15.30
N THR A 556 -1.20 -40.55 -14.82
CA THR A 556 -2.56 -40.42 -14.28
C THR A 556 -3.60 -40.70 -15.38
N VAL A 557 -4.66 -41.43 -15.01
CA VAL A 557 -5.78 -41.76 -15.89
C VAL A 557 -7.08 -41.28 -15.25
N VAL A 558 -7.90 -40.53 -15.99
CA VAL A 558 -9.23 -40.10 -15.57
C VAL A 558 -10.27 -40.83 -16.42
N THR A 559 -11.07 -41.69 -15.79
CA THR A 559 -12.13 -42.45 -16.46
C THR A 559 -13.48 -41.76 -16.27
N PRO A 560 -14.11 -41.21 -17.32
CA PRO A 560 -15.49 -40.72 -17.23
C PRO A 560 -16.49 -41.89 -17.28
N LEU A 561 -17.49 -41.87 -16.39
CA LEU A 561 -18.61 -42.82 -16.39
C LEU A 561 -19.94 -42.07 -16.29
N ASN A 562 -20.80 -42.26 -17.30
CA ASN A 562 -22.17 -41.75 -17.28
C ASN A 562 -23.06 -42.70 -16.48
N ILE A 563 -23.60 -42.21 -15.37
CA ILE A 563 -24.59 -42.88 -14.53
C ILE A 563 -25.87 -42.04 -14.39
N ALA A 564 -26.25 -41.29 -15.42
CA ALA A 564 -27.49 -40.51 -15.46
C ALA A 564 -28.75 -41.36 -15.19
N TYR A 565 -28.67 -42.67 -15.42
CA TYR A 565 -29.69 -43.63 -15.02
C TYR A 565 -30.01 -43.55 -13.51
N TRP A 566 -29.00 -43.39 -12.65
CA TRP A 566 -29.16 -43.29 -11.21
C TRP A 566 -29.93 -42.05 -10.79
N GLU A 567 -29.71 -40.90 -11.44
CA GLU A 567 -30.43 -39.65 -11.16
C GLU A 567 -31.94 -39.77 -11.44
N ARG A 568 -32.33 -40.69 -12.33
CA ARG A 568 -33.72 -41.01 -12.68
C ARG A 568 -34.27 -42.19 -11.88
N ASN A 569 -33.41 -42.99 -11.26
CA ASN A 569 -33.74 -44.23 -10.54
C ASN A 569 -32.97 -44.29 -9.22
N LEU A 570 -33.23 -43.35 -8.32
CA LEU A 570 -32.45 -43.11 -7.09
C LEU A 570 -32.40 -44.31 -6.12
N ASN A 571 -33.29 -45.30 -6.30
CA ASN A 571 -33.36 -46.53 -5.50
C ASN A 571 -32.73 -47.75 -6.19
N CYS A 572 -32.06 -47.59 -7.34
CA CYS A 572 -31.41 -48.70 -8.01
C CYS A 572 -30.27 -49.29 -7.17
N ASN A 573 -29.89 -50.54 -7.47
CA ASN A 573 -28.73 -51.18 -6.84
C ASN A 573 -27.43 -50.52 -7.35
N ILE A 574 -26.73 -49.82 -6.46
CA ILE A 574 -25.49 -49.09 -6.80
C ILE A 574 -24.36 -50.04 -7.21
N ASP A 575 -24.26 -51.21 -6.57
CA ASP A 575 -23.22 -52.20 -6.88
C ASP A 575 -23.40 -52.77 -8.28
N SER A 576 -24.64 -53.06 -8.68
CA SER A 576 -24.96 -53.47 -10.06
C SER A 576 -24.69 -52.36 -11.08
N LEU A 577 -24.71 -51.09 -10.68
CA LEU A 577 -24.52 -49.95 -11.59
C LEU A 577 -23.05 -49.59 -11.81
N ILE A 578 -22.25 -49.55 -10.74
CA ILE A 578 -20.86 -49.06 -10.80
C ILE A 578 -19.82 -50.02 -10.22
N GLY A 579 -20.22 -51.18 -9.69
CA GLY A 579 -19.35 -52.06 -8.90
C GLY A 579 -18.11 -52.54 -9.64
N THR A 580 -18.21 -52.80 -10.94
CA THR A 580 -17.07 -53.18 -11.81
C THR A 580 -16.19 -52.00 -12.20
N HIS A 581 -16.67 -50.76 -12.08
CA HIS A 581 -15.93 -49.55 -12.50
C HIS A 581 -15.15 -48.90 -11.35
N VAL A 582 -15.60 -49.11 -10.11
CA VAL A 582 -14.97 -48.53 -8.91
C VAL A 582 -13.81 -49.35 -8.37
N THR A 583 -13.54 -50.53 -8.93
CA THR A 583 -12.37 -51.33 -8.54
C THR A 583 -11.09 -50.60 -8.94
N ASP A 584 -10.11 -50.59 -8.04
CA ASP A 584 -8.76 -50.13 -8.34
C ASP A 584 -8.67 -48.62 -8.68
N LYS A 585 -9.46 -47.79 -7.97
CA LYS A 585 -9.49 -46.33 -8.12
C LYS A 585 -8.96 -45.64 -6.87
N ASP A 586 -8.05 -44.68 -7.07
CA ASP A 586 -7.47 -43.90 -5.99
C ASP A 586 -8.38 -42.72 -5.61
N VAL A 587 -9.09 -42.18 -6.60
CA VAL A 587 -9.99 -41.04 -6.44
C VAL A 587 -11.33 -41.31 -7.15
N ILE A 588 -12.43 -41.04 -6.48
CA ILE A 588 -13.76 -40.95 -7.11
C ILE A 588 -14.27 -39.51 -7.04
N VAL A 589 -14.62 -38.94 -8.18
CA VAL A 589 -15.27 -37.62 -8.31
C VAL A 589 -16.75 -37.85 -8.61
N ILE A 590 -17.64 -37.33 -7.76
CA ILE A 590 -19.10 -37.42 -7.94
C ILE A 590 -19.63 -36.07 -8.46
N ARG A 591 -20.23 -36.07 -9.65
CA ARG A 591 -20.76 -34.88 -10.34
C ARG A 591 -22.17 -35.16 -10.89
N LEU A 592 -23.16 -35.09 -10.02
CA LEU A 592 -24.55 -35.49 -10.28
C LEU A 592 -25.54 -34.53 -9.60
N GLY A 593 -26.77 -34.50 -10.09
CA GLY A 593 -27.90 -33.77 -9.54
C GLY A 593 -28.78 -33.15 -10.63
N GLU A 594 -28.24 -32.92 -11.83
CA GLU A 594 -28.94 -32.22 -12.89
C GLU A 594 -30.20 -32.95 -13.37
N ASN A 595 -30.18 -34.28 -13.51
CA ASN A 595 -31.33 -35.05 -14.01
C ASN A 595 -32.35 -35.45 -12.93
N VAL A 596 -32.12 -35.07 -11.67
CA VAL A 596 -32.98 -35.43 -10.54
C VAL A 596 -34.29 -34.65 -10.58
N GLN A 597 -35.42 -35.37 -10.54
CA GLN A 597 -36.76 -34.77 -10.42
C GLN A 597 -37.31 -34.89 -9.00
N ASP A 598 -37.15 -36.06 -8.36
CA ASP A 598 -37.57 -36.30 -6.98
C ASP A 598 -36.47 -35.87 -5.99
N LYS A 599 -36.61 -34.65 -5.46
CA LYS A 599 -35.64 -34.02 -4.56
C LYS A 599 -35.62 -34.65 -3.16
N GLU A 600 -36.73 -35.22 -2.71
CA GLU A 600 -36.79 -35.90 -1.41
C GLU A 600 -36.09 -37.25 -1.48
N ALA A 601 -36.38 -38.06 -2.50
CA ALA A 601 -35.67 -39.31 -2.73
C ALA A 601 -34.16 -39.07 -2.92
N PHE A 602 -33.77 -37.94 -3.53
CA PHE A 602 -32.37 -37.59 -3.77
C PHE A 602 -31.56 -37.41 -2.49
N LYS A 603 -32.15 -36.80 -1.44
CA LYS A 603 -31.49 -36.62 -0.13
C LYS A 603 -30.96 -37.95 0.43
N SER A 604 -31.78 -39.00 0.37
CA SER A 604 -31.40 -40.34 0.82
C SER A 604 -30.55 -41.11 -0.22
N GLY A 605 -30.79 -40.88 -1.50
CA GLY A 605 -30.04 -41.49 -2.60
C GLY A 605 -28.57 -41.08 -2.59
N ILE A 606 -28.29 -39.77 -2.54
CA ILE A 606 -26.92 -39.25 -2.62
C ILE A 606 -26.06 -39.68 -1.43
N LEU A 607 -26.65 -39.80 -0.24
CA LEU A 607 -26.00 -40.37 0.95
C LEU A 607 -25.54 -41.81 0.69
N ARG A 608 -26.43 -42.67 0.17
CA ARG A 608 -26.08 -44.07 -0.14
C ARG A 608 -25.00 -44.18 -1.21
N LEU A 609 -25.03 -43.32 -2.24
CA LEU A 609 -24.02 -43.30 -3.30
C LEU A 609 -22.66 -42.88 -2.74
N VAL A 610 -22.61 -41.78 -1.99
CA VAL A 610 -21.39 -41.30 -1.32
C VAL A 610 -20.81 -42.36 -0.39
N GLU A 611 -21.64 -42.98 0.44
CA GLU A 611 -21.22 -44.03 1.36
C GLU A 611 -20.64 -45.24 0.62
N TYR A 612 -21.27 -45.64 -0.50
CA TYR A 612 -20.75 -46.71 -1.34
C TYR A 612 -19.39 -46.35 -1.95
N CYS A 613 -19.23 -45.17 -2.55
CA CYS A 613 -17.97 -44.72 -3.15
C CYS A 613 -16.85 -44.59 -2.11
N LYS A 614 -17.14 -44.11 -0.90
CA LYS A 614 -16.17 -43.98 0.19
C LYS A 614 -15.58 -45.32 0.64
N ARG A 615 -16.30 -46.43 0.45
CA ARG A 615 -15.80 -47.78 0.72
C ARG A 615 -14.88 -48.33 -0.40
N LYS A 616 -14.78 -47.64 -1.54
CA LYS A 616 -14.16 -48.17 -2.76
C LYS A 616 -12.91 -47.41 -3.21
N ALA A 617 -12.69 -46.18 -2.72
CA ALA A 617 -11.53 -45.37 -3.05
C ALA A 617 -11.02 -44.60 -1.82
N ASP A 618 -9.72 -44.32 -1.79
CA ASP A 618 -9.05 -43.61 -0.69
C ASP A 618 -9.51 -42.16 -0.56
N LYS A 619 -9.82 -41.51 -1.69
CA LYS A 619 -10.31 -40.13 -1.73
C LYS A 619 -11.60 -40.06 -2.55
N VAL A 620 -12.63 -39.45 -1.97
CA VAL A 620 -13.87 -39.14 -2.69
C VAL A 620 -14.11 -37.64 -2.58
N VAL A 621 -14.40 -37.00 -3.71
CA VAL A 621 -14.79 -35.59 -3.77
C VAL A 621 -16.13 -35.48 -4.49
N ILE A 622 -16.92 -34.48 -4.13
CA ILE A 622 -18.24 -34.27 -4.69
C ILE A 622 -18.42 -32.81 -5.09
N THR A 623 -18.95 -32.59 -6.30
CA THR A 623 -19.21 -31.25 -6.83
C THR A 623 -20.68 -30.87 -6.64
N GLY A 624 -20.98 -29.56 -6.62
CA GLY A 624 -22.33 -29.04 -6.75
C GLY A 624 -22.93 -29.25 -8.15
N CYS A 625 -24.16 -28.81 -8.35
CA CYS A 625 -24.78 -28.83 -9.67
C CYS A 625 -24.26 -27.67 -10.53
N PHE A 626 -24.06 -27.90 -11.84
CA PHE A 626 -23.74 -26.80 -12.75
C PHE A 626 -24.93 -25.84 -12.91
N TRP A 627 -26.13 -26.41 -13.05
CA TRP A 627 -27.39 -25.65 -13.00
C TRP A 627 -27.84 -25.52 -11.54
N LYS A 628 -27.84 -24.30 -11.02
CA LYS A 628 -28.15 -24.03 -9.61
C LYS A 628 -29.54 -24.56 -9.22
N ASP A 629 -29.57 -25.42 -8.20
CA ASP A 629 -30.79 -25.87 -7.51
C ASP A 629 -30.47 -25.99 -6.01
N GLU A 630 -31.00 -25.06 -5.21
CA GLU A 630 -30.61 -24.93 -3.79
C GLU A 630 -30.94 -26.17 -2.95
N GLU A 631 -32.00 -26.89 -3.29
CA GLU A 631 -32.41 -28.05 -2.50
C GLU A 631 -31.50 -29.25 -2.78
N LYS A 632 -31.16 -29.47 -4.06
CA LYS A 632 -30.20 -30.51 -4.45
C LYS A 632 -28.81 -30.21 -3.92
N GLU A 633 -28.40 -28.94 -3.99
CA GLU A 633 -27.10 -28.50 -3.50
C GLU A 633 -26.97 -28.67 -1.98
N ARG A 634 -28.01 -28.33 -1.20
CA ARG A 634 -28.05 -28.65 0.24
C ARG A 634 -27.95 -30.15 0.50
N ALA A 635 -28.63 -30.99 -0.27
CA ALA A 635 -28.52 -32.45 -0.14
C ALA A 635 -27.09 -32.95 -0.39
N ILE A 636 -26.42 -32.41 -1.41
CA ILE A 636 -25.02 -32.72 -1.74
C ILE A 636 -24.08 -32.26 -0.62
N ILE A 637 -24.22 -31.01 -0.16
CA ILE A 637 -23.41 -30.45 0.93
C ILE A 637 -23.59 -31.27 2.22
N ASN A 638 -24.83 -31.65 2.54
CA ASN A 638 -25.11 -32.49 3.70
C ASN A 638 -24.46 -33.87 3.58
N ALA A 639 -24.53 -34.51 2.41
CA ALA A 639 -23.88 -35.79 2.19
C ALA A 639 -22.35 -35.69 2.26
N ALA A 640 -21.76 -34.62 1.70
CA ALA A 640 -20.35 -34.34 1.82
C ALA A 640 -19.94 -34.19 3.29
N HIS A 641 -20.66 -33.36 4.05
CA HIS A 641 -20.38 -33.11 5.46
C HIS A 641 -20.52 -34.37 6.33
N MET A 642 -21.61 -35.13 6.18
CA MET A 642 -21.84 -36.36 6.96
C MET A 642 -20.76 -37.42 6.74
N HIS A 643 -20.19 -37.49 5.54
CA HIS A 643 -19.15 -38.46 5.20
C HIS A 643 -17.75 -37.87 5.17
N GLY A 644 -17.55 -36.61 5.60
CA GLY A 644 -16.24 -35.95 5.63
C GLY A 644 -15.58 -35.84 4.25
N LEU A 645 -16.37 -35.63 3.19
CA LEU A 645 -15.88 -35.40 1.84
C LEU A 645 -15.67 -33.90 1.58
N THR A 646 -14.76 -33.58 0.65
CA THR A 646 -14.64 -32.22 0.14
C THR A 646 -15.76 -31.93 -0.85
N PHE A 647 -16.57 -30.91 -0.54
CA PHE A 647 -17.55 -30.31 -1.45
C PHE A 647 -16.89 -29.24 -2.33
N ILE A 648 -17.18 -29.25 -3.63
CA ILE A 648 -16.64 -28.32 -4.62
C ILE A 648 -17.81 -27.55 -5.27
N PRO A 649 -18.03 -26.26 -4.93
CA PRO A 649 -19.07 -25.46 -5.57
C PRO A 649 -18.69 -25.15 -7.02
N ILE A 650 -19.64 -25.30 -7.95
CA ILE A 650 -19.44 -25.04 -9.39
C ILE A 650 -20.57 -24.23 -10.04
N ASP A 651 -21.60 -23.84 -9.28
CA ASP A 651 -22.76 -23.08 -9.78
C ASP A 651 -22.38 -21.66 -10.26
N TRP A 652 -21.24 -21.14 -9.79
CA TRP A 652 -20.69 -19.85 -10.18
C TRP A 652 -20.15 -19.81 -11.61
N ILE A 653 -19.82 -20.97 -12.20
CA ILE A 653 -19.17 -21.05 -13.52
C ILE A 653 -20.09 -20.46 -14.60
N ASP A 654 -21.34 -20.92 -14.61
CA ASP A 654 -22.38 -20.48 -15.56
C ASP A 654 -22.65 -18.96 -15.47
N ARG A 655 -22.59 -18.41 -14.26
CA ARG A 655 -22.92 -17.00 -13.98
C ARG A 655 -21.83 -16.02 -14.38
N LEU A 656 -20.57 -16.43 -14.24
CA LEU A 656 -19.43 -15.51 -14.36
C LEU A 656 -18.77 -15.52 -15.74
N TYR A 657 -18.84 -16.64 -16.47
CA TYR A 657 -18.02 -16.84 -17.67
C TYR A 657 -18.79 -16.91 -18.99
N ASN A 658 -20.13 -16.78 -18.97
CA ASN A 658 -20.98 -17.04 -20.14
C ASN A 658 -20.59 -18.36 -20.83
N SER A 659 -20.45 -19.42 -20.01
CA SER A 659 -19.80 -20.67 -20.37
C SER A 659 -20.75 -21.67 -21.02
N ARG A 660 -21.55 -21.21 -21.98
CA ARG A 660 -22.54 -22.02 -22.70
C ARG A 660 -22.35 -21.83 -24.20
N PRO A 661 -22.46 -22.90 -25.01
CA PRO A 661 -22.46 -22.76 -26.45
C PRO A 661 -23.67 -21.95 -26.91
N LYS A 662 -23.61 -21.47 -28.15
CA LYS A 662 -24.69 -20.78 -28.83
C LYS A 662 -25.16 -21.63 -30.01
N VAL A 663 -26.43 -21.47 -30.39
CA VAL A 663 -26.93 -22.00 -31.66
C VAL A 663 -26.06 -21.41 -32.78
N GLY A 664 -25.49 -22.27 -33.62
CA GLY A 664 -24.51 -21.87 -34.64
C GLY A 664 -23.06 -22.20 -34.30
N ASP A 665 -22.73 -22.52 -33.05
CA ASP A 665 -21.37 -22.95 -32.68
C ASP A 665 -21.01 -24.30 -33.33
N THR A 666 -19.71 -24.53 -33.53
CA THR A 666 -19.19 -25.73 -34.19
C THR A 666 -18.67 -26.74 -33.17
N LEU A 667 -19.18 -27.97 -33.20
CA LEU A 667 -18.65 -29.12 -32.47
C LEU A 667 -18.08 -30.15 -33.46
N TYR A 668 -17.38 -31.17 -32.98
CA TYR A 668 -16.80 -32.23 -33.80
C TYR A 668 -17.40 -33.60 -33.45
N ASP A 669 -17.67 -34.44 -34.45
CA ASP A 669 -18.11 -35.82 -34.23
C ASP A 669 -16.94 -36.76 -33.88
N ILE A 670 -17.24 -38.03 -33.59
CA ILE A 670 -16.25 -39.08 -33.30
C ILE A 670 -15.22 -39.32 -34.42
N HIS A 671 -15.45 -38.81 -35.63
CA HIS A 671 -14.52 -38.89 -36.78
C HIS A 671 -13.79 -37.57 -37.03
N GLY A 672 -13.97 -36.57 -36.15
CA GLY A 672 -13.37 -35.25 -36.30
C GLY A 672 -14.02 -34.38 -37.37
N LYS A 673 -15.24 -34.71 -37.82
CA LYS A 673 -16.00 -33.89 -38.77
C LYS A 673 -16.80 -32.83 -38.01
N PRO A 674 -16.72 -31.55 -38.42
CA PRO A 674 -17.46 -30.49 -37.76
C PRO A 674 -18.98 -30.58 -38.05
N TYR A 675 -19.80 -30.27 -37.05
CA TYR A 675 -21.24 -30.07 -37.17
C TYR A 675 -21.69 -28.88 -36.31
N THR A 676 -22.81 -28.26 -36.70
CA THR A 676 -23.33 -27.08 -36.03
C THR A 676 -24.32 -27.44 -34.92
N VAL A 677 -24.25 -26.74 -33.79
CA VAL A 677 -25.22 -26.90 -32.70
C VAL A 677 -26.56 -26.27 -33.08
N THR A 678 -27.60 -27.10 -33.08
CA THR A 678 -28.97 -26.75 -33.47
C THR A 678 -29.99 -26.93 -32.34
N LYS A 679 -29.62 -27.64 -31.26
CA LYS A 679 -30.54 -28.04 -30.19
C LYS A 679 -30.35 -27.24 -28.91
N ASP A 680 -31.45 -26.72 -28.39
CA ASP A 680 -31.49 -25.93 -27.15
C ASP A 680 -31.00 -26.68 -25.91
N PHE A 681 -31.20 -28.00 -25.87
CA PHE A 681 -30.73 -28.78 -24.72
C PHE A 681 -29.21 -28.97 -24.73
N ILE A 682 -28.55 -28.95 -25.90
CA ILE A 682 -27.08 -29.04 -25.99
C ILE A 682 -26.47 -27.74 -25.49
N ILE A 683 -26.98 -26.58 -25.93
CA ILE A 683 -26.47 -25.26 -25.49
C ILE A 683 -26.72 -24.97 -23.99
N ALA A 684 -27.54 -25.77 -23.30
CA ALA A 684 -27.69 -25.66 -21.85
C ALA A 684 -26.47 -26.18 -21.08
N HIS A 685 -25.63 -27.01 -21.70
CA HIS A 685 -24.44 -27.62 -21.10
C HIS A 685 -23.24 -26.65 -21.11
N PRO A 686 -22.21 -26.89 -20.28
CA PRO A 686 -21.00 -26.07 -20.30
C PRO A 686 -20.22 -26.22 -21.62
N ASP A 687 -19.79 -25.10 -22.18
CA ASP A 687 -18.86 -25.07 -23.32
C ASP A 687 -17.42 -25.43 -22.91
N ASP A 688 -16.46 -25.30 -23.83
CA ASP A 688 -15.04 -25.61 -23.57
C ASP A 688 -14.46 -24.85 -22.36
N GLU A 689 -14.81 -23.58 -22.18
CA GLU A 689 -14.34 -22.79 -21.03
C GLU A 689 -15.04 -23.24 -19.75
N GLY A 690 -16.34 -23.53 -19.79
CA GLY A 690 -17.09 -24.10 -18.66
C GLY A 690 -16.52 -25.45 -18.21
N MET A 691 -16.26 -26.34 -19.16
CA MET A 691 -15.64 -27.64 -18.92
C MET A 691 -14.26 -27.50 -18.28
N LYS A 692 -13.43 -26.59 -18.80
CA LYS A 692 -12.13 -26.28 -18.22
C LYS A 692 -12.24 -25.73 -16.79
N LYS A 693 -13.22 -24.86 -16.50
CA LYS A 693 -13.44 -24.34 -15.13
C LYS A 693 -13.89 -25.43 -14.16
N ILE A 694 -14.71 -26.38 -14.60
CA ILE A 694 -15.07 -27.56 -13.81
C ILE A 694 -13.81 -28.38 -13.49
N ALA A 695 -12.96 -28.63 -14.50
CA ALA A 695 -11.70 -29.35 -14.31
C ALA A 695 -10.76 -28.62 -13.34
N GLU A 696 -10.59 -27.31 -13.47
CA GLU A 696 -9.78 -26.47 -12.57
C GLU A 696 -10.29 -26.53 -11.12
N ALA A 697 -11.61 -26.50 -10.92
CA ALA A 697 -12.22 -26.57 -9.59
C ALA A 697 -11.94 -27.93 -8.91
N ILE A 698 -12.03 -29.02 -9.67
CA ILE A 698 -11.70 -30.38 -9.17
C ILE A 698 -10.19 -30.51 -8.92
N TYR A 699 -9.35 -30.09 -9.87
CA TYR A 699 -7.90 -30.17 -9.79
C TYR A 699 -7.33 -29.48 -8.54
N ARG A 700 -7.86 -28.32 -8.15
CA ARG A 700 -7.41 -27.58 -6.94
C ARG A 700 -7.58 -28.36 -5.64
N VAL A 701 -8.49 -29.34 -5.62
CA VAL A 701 -8.79 -30.16 -4.44
C VAL A 701 -8.04 -31.48 -4.44
N LEU A 702 -7.69 -32.02 -5.62
CA LEU A 702 -7.04 -33.32 -5.78
C LEU A 702 -5.54 -33.25 -5.47
#